data_AF-A0A8J4W327-F1
#
_entry.id   AF-A0A8J4W327-F1
#
_cell.length_a   1.000
_cell.length_b   1.000
_cell.length_c   1.000
_cell.angle_alpha   90.00
_cell.angle_beta   90.00
_cell.angle_gamma   90.00
#
_symmetry.space_group_name_H-M   'P 1'
#
loop_
_entity.id
_entity.type
_entity.pdbx_description
1 polymer ?
#
loop_
_entity_poly.entity_id
_entity_poly.type
_entity_poly.pdbx_seq_one_letter_code
_entity_poly.pdbx_strand_id
1 'polypeptide(L)'
;MINMVASSSSVPQQDVEAMEKHLNNKIEYLKAQLASEMKCKEELGSHLAQITNAMEQMKTDKRQALAEQDEAFKKQIERIEGAFSQEKEVMTTQQAALQGKLVTLQANVTDLVQELTMWKSKEANAKLAMDKMVEENVRLTRQLVDAEGQVETMQEERKQDAAKTGSMSVMNASEETKRVQMEALLRRLDNERQYLKSQLEGQQELKEKSQKLVTDLQYEIREVKDAMEDAMRDSERRISELTTEKRNQEQELRGTIECLEEGKLLLNRQLKEVQTKFADAREQALLERDEIEKARIEVNEMRTHLLAAKEDSVKEQAYAKSASERMSKSLAAVKSSLKVMEEEKSKQIRRLEEENSEYIRKLATTQGEMLVLEEKFAAEKVRAKKDKATTMLAMILSEKAELWRMRSQHRTFTHVKLHANLFKLQISLERKRAEELGRLEERLREDYMVKCDEMTQTLHDERLEAIRSMKESHDKDREELNEFYLQDKSQLEEELAALHAAQMQQIKDQCASTSKSVEVNAENTIEDLRRQNDQLKQSNGQLAEELAEITQKCEVISCTFEDELGALRLEWERKQANWNIEERAMEELQERQEVEKRTAYNEGQQDREKEWQQAAQQIKERQREELDKVQQEAVAAIRAAEERHEMRFQAQLADIKKQLEEQQAQAIQTLTDEITTRERELAQQHLEANNEVLEQELAAKWTLQIEELQTQLKAKLQEEKARLSVIVEKNEILLRKVREDHDNQLVELERTCDEKLEALTASTADTHKQDIDTLREELANEHDTSVKQLQEGFVKQLENQLRAQEVRLLRDQEDAIAQVQDDSEKLIDQVECAMEELKKQKEHLESELLGLRSALEEAEDAHFDAQESFKKQKKQAAFHILHLVMRAQKKLTDTAHDKQVSRTELEGKCIRLKETFTGEKNRWEDLMARVQSTWSQVQVQHGEMTQTLTNYRRDELVAHRSTSAVLSNEISIVTKQLEEVEEMKVTLEHDVDALQTEAHSVEASLRDLMLQSGGSSSSLNMAVVAKKRRLNEEFETLLERIEKKKSEVRTVEQTIASLRARREEKEHEMRQMERKLVEILVQQQKQMLLLVSAVREVAFPTSA
;
A
#
# COMPACT_ATOMS: atom_id res chain seq x y z
N MET A 1 -32.26 -145.62 -13.83
CA MET A 1 -31.13 -146.47 -14.27
C MET A 1 -30.21 -145.61 -15.14
N ILE A 2 -28.92 -145.56 -14.77
CA ILE A 2 -27.73 -145.43 -15.64
C ILE A 2 -27.33 -144.03 -16.18
N ASN A 3 -26.19 -143.57 -15.61
CA ASN A 3 -24.95 -142.95 -16.13
C ASN A 3 -24.85 -141.67 -17.00
N MET A 4 -23.98 -140.80 -16.46
CA MET A 4 -23.01 -139.85 -17.03
C MET A 4 -22.38 -140.16 -18.42
N VAL A 5 -22.07 -139.12 -19.21
CA VAL A 5 -20.72 -138.52 -19.48
C VAL A 5 -20.82 -137.48 -20.61
N ALA A 6 -19.95 -136.47 -20.53
CA ALA A 6 -19.86 -135.20 -21.26
C ALA A 6 -19.49 -135.25 -22.76
N SER A 7 -19.81 -134.14 -23.47
CA SER A 7 -18.88 -133.46 -24.40
C SER A 7 -19.44 -132.10 -24.91
N SER A 8 -18.80 -131.01 -24.44
CA SER A 8 -18.47 -129.74 -25.12
C SER A 8 -19.36 -129.16 -26.25
N SER A 9 -19.83 -127.93 -26.04
CA SER A 9 -19.83 -126.89 -27.09
C SER A 9 -19.36 -125.56 -26.50
N SER A 10 -18.36 -124.99 -27.17
CA SER A 10 -17.60 -123.79 -26.85
C SER A 10 -18.36 -122.51 -27.22
N VAL A 11 -18.52 -121.60 -26.26
CA VAL A 11 -18.83 -120.18 -26.48
C VAL A 11 -17.56 -119.40 -26.09
N PRO A 12 -17.09 -118.43 -26.89
CA PRO A 12 -15.67 -118.09 -26.95
C PRO A 12 -15.22 -117.21 -25.77
N GLN A 13 -14.14 -117.60 -25.11
CA GLN A 13 -13.44 -116.81 -24.07
C GLN A 13 -12.97 -115.42 -24.56
N GLN A 14 -12.95 -115.17 -25.87
CA GLN A 14 -12.54 -113.90 -26.48
C GLN A 14 -13.49 -112.71 -26.21
N ASP A 15 -14.81 -112.94 -26.13
CA ASP A 15 -15.78 -111.84 -25.94
C ASP A 15 -15.85 -111.35 -24.48
N VAL A 16 -15.60 -112.24 -23.53
CA VAL A 16 -15.52 -111.87 -22.10
C VAL A 16 -14.22 -111.13 -21.80
N GLU A 17 -13.09 -111.59 -22.35
CA GLU A 17 -11.80 -110.88 -22.22
C GLU A 17 -11.80 -109.51 -22.89
N ALA A 18 -12.49 -109.36 -24.04
CA ALA A 18 -12.64 -108.06 -24.71
C ALA A 18 -13.49 -107.09 -23.89
N MET A 19 -14.56 -107.56 -23.25
CA MET A 19 -15.41 -106.76 -22.38
C MET A 19 -14.71 -106.37 -21.07
N GLU A 20 -13.94 -107.27 -20.47
CA GLU A 20 -13.09 -106.96 -19.31
C GLU A 20 -12.01 -105.93 -19.65
N LYS A 21 -11.35 -106.04 -20.82
CA LYS A 21 -10.40 -105.03 -21.28
C LYS A 21 -11.05 -103.67 -21.54
N HIS A 22 -12.26 -103.64 -22.11
CA HIS A 22 -12.98 -102.39 -22.33
C HIS A 22 -13.41 -101.72 -21.02
N LEU A 23 -13.89 -102.52 -20.05
CA LEU A 23 -14.23 -102.01 -18.72
C LEU A 23 -12.99 -101.55 -17.95
N ASN A 24 -11.87 -102.28 -18.02
CA ASN A 24 -10.61 -101.87 -17.40
C ASN A 24 -10.04 -100.60 -18.03
N ASN A 25 -10.07 -100.48 -19.37
CA ASN A 25 -9.66 -99.24 -20.04
C ASN A 25 -10.56 -98.05 -19.66
N LYS A 26 -11.86 -98.28 -19.47
CA LYS A 26 -12.78 -97.22 -19.02
C LYS A 26 -12.55 -96.85 -17.56
N ILE A 27 -12.23 -97.81 -16.70
CA ILE A 27 -11.84 -97.57 -15.31
C ILE A 27 -10.51 -96.80 -15.24
N GLU A 28 -9.53 -97.17 -16.06
CA GLU A 28 -8.25 -96.45 -16.14
C GLU A 28 -8.43 -95.02 -16.68
N TYR A 29 -9.25 -94.84 -17.71
CA TYR A 29 -9.60 -93.52 -18.23
C TYR A 29 -10.28 -92.64 -17.16
N LEU A 30 -11.26 -93.18 -16.43
CA LEU A 30 -11.94 -92.45 -15.36
C LEU A 30 -10.99 -92.13 -14.18
N LYS A 31 -10.06 -93.04 -13.85
CA LYS A 31 -9.03 -92.79 -12.84
C LYS A 31 -8.04 -91.69 -13.28
N ALA A 32 -7.62 -91.71 -14.54
CA ALA A 32 -6.75 -90.69 -15.11
C ALA A 32 -7.45 -89.32 -15.16
N GLN A 33 -8.73 -89.30 -15.54
CA GLN A 33 -9.53 -88.08 -15.55
C GLN A 33 -9.70 -87.51 -14.13
N LEU A 34 -10.06 -88.35 -13.14
CA LEU A 34 -10.17 -87.93 -11.75
C LEU A 34 -8.84 -87.41 -11.20
N ALA A 35 -7.72 -88.06 -11.52
CA ALA A 35 -6.39 -87.59 -11.13
C ALA A 35 -6.02 -86.24 -11.77
N SER A 36 -6.41 -86.02 -13.03
CA SER A 36 -6.18 -84.74 -13.72
C SER A 36 -7.04 -83.61 -13.14
N GLU A 37 -8.28 -83.91 -12.75
CA GLU A 37 -9.18 -82.95 -12.10
C GLU A 37 -8.71 -82.62 -10.69
N MET A 38 -8.24 -83.61 -9.93
CA MET A 38 -7.62 -83.38 -8.61
C MET A 38 -6.38 -82.50 -8.72
N LYS A 39 -5.51 -82.76 -9.70
CA LYS A 39 -4.31 -81.96 -9.92
C LYS A 39 -4.64 -80.52 -10.34
N CYS A 40 -5.60 -80.33 -11.24
CA CYS A 40 -6.09 -79.00 -11.63
C CYS A 40 -6.68 -78.24 -10.43
N LYS A 41 -7.41 -78.94 -9.55
CA LYS A 41 -7.96 -78.36 -8.32
C LYS A 41 -6.87 -77.96 -7.32
N GLU A 42 -5.82 -78.77 -7.17
CA GLU A 42 -4.65 -78.43 -6.35
C GLU A 42 -3.87 -77.24 -6.90
N GLU A 43 -3.65 -77.18 -8.21
CA GLU A 43 -2.99 -76.06 -8.90
C GLU A 43 -3.79 -74.76 -8.75
N LEU A 44 -5.12 -74.80 -8.97
CA LEU A 44 -6.03 -73.68 -8.73
C LEU A 44 -6.05 -73.24 -7.26
N GLY A 45 -6.04 -74.20 -6.32
CA GLY A 45 -5.94 -73.92 -4.90
C GLY A 45 -4.63 -73.21 -4.53
N SER A 46 -3.51 -73.62 -5.12
CA SER A 46 -2.21 -72.97 -4.91
C SER A 46 -2.16 -71.57 -5.51
N HIS A 47 -2.73 -71.37 -6.71
CA HIS A 47 -2.80 -70.06 -7.35
C HIS A 47 -3.70 -69.09 -6.59
N LEU A 48 -4.85 -69.56 -6.08
CA LEU A 48 -5.70 -68.77 -5.20
C LEU A 48 -4.95 -68.37 -3.93
N ALA A 49 -4.25 -69.30 -3.26
CA ALA A 49 -3.46 -68.99 -2.08
C ALA A 49 -2.34 -67.97 -2.35
N GLN A 50 -1.65 -68.08 -3.49
CA GLN A 50 -0.64 -67.10 -3.92
C GLN A 50 -1.24 -65.71 -4.17
N ILE A 51 -2.38 -65.63 -4.85
CA ILE A 51 -3.07 -64.37 -5.12
C ILE A 51 -3.57 -63.74 -3.81
N THR A 52 -4.12 -64.54 -2.90
CA THR A 52 -4.56 -64.08 -1.58
C THR A 52 -3.39 -63.53 -0.77
N ASN A 53 -2.26 -64.23 -0.71
CA ASN A 53 -1.07 -63.77 -0.01
C ASN A 53 -0.49 -62.49 -0.64
N ALA A 54 -0.43 -62.40 -1.97
CA ALA A 54 0.02 -61.19 -2.67
C ALA A 54 -0.91 -59.99 -2.41
N MET A 55 -2.22 -60.23 -2.31
CA MET A 55 -3.19 -59.19 -1.98
C MET A 55 -3.06 -58.72 -0.53
N GLU A 56 -2.82 -59.64 0.42
CA GLU A 56 -2.57 -59.27 1.82
C GLU A 56 -1.24 -58.51 1.99
N GLN A 57 -0.20 -58.91 1.26
CA GLN A 57 1.07 -58.18 1.24
C GLN A 57 0.89 -56.76 0.68
N MET A 58 0.19 -56.58 -0.44
CA MET A 58 -0.10 -55.24 -0.96
C MET A 58 -0.95 -54.38 0.00
N LYS A 59 -1.87 -55.00 0.75
CA LYS A 59 -2.66 -54.28 1.77
C LYS A 59 -1.80 -53.82 2.93
N THR A 60 -0.84 -54.63 3.37
CA THR A 60 0.10 -54.27 4.46
C THR A 60 1.08 -53.20 4.00
N ASP A 61 1.68 -53.34 2.82
CA ASP A 61 2.58 -52.34 2.23
C ASP A 61 1.86 -50.99 2.04
N LYS A 62 0.61 -51.00 1.57
CA LYS A 62 -0.20 -49.77 1.42
C LYS A 62 -0.50 -49.10 2.76
N ARG A 63 -0.78 -49.88 3.80
CA ARG A 63 -1.01 -49.34 5.16
C ARG A 63 0.27 -48.73 5.73
N GLN A 64 1.42 -49.38 5.50
CA GLN A 64 2.71 -48.87 5.94
C GLN A 64 3.08 -47.56 5.21
N ALA A 65 2.89 -47.49 3.89
CA ALA A 65 3.14 -46.27 3.12
C ALA A 65 2.27 -45.09 3.57
N LEU A 66 0.99 -45.34 3.90
CA LEU A 66 0.11 -44.30 4.45
C LEU A 66 0.57 -43.82 5.83
N ALA A 67 0.99 -44.73 6.71
CA ALA A 67 1.51 -44.36 8.03
C ALA A 67 2.81 -43.54 7.94
N GLU A 68 3.73 -43.92 7.05
CA GLU A 68 4.97 -43.17 6.80
C GLU A 68 4.68 -41.78 6.21
N GLN A 69 3.68 -41.66 5.34
CA GLN A 69 3.23 -40.39 4.77
C GLN A 69 2.61 -39.46 5.84
N ASP A 70 1.75 -39.99 6.71
CA ASP A 70 1.14 -39.23 7.81
C ASP A 70 2.20 -38.73 8.80
N GLU A 71 3.21 -39.55 9.10
CA GLU A 71 4.30 -39.15 9.98
C GLU A 71 5.23 -38.10 9.34
N ALA A 72 5.43 -38.15 8.03
CA ALA A 72 6.15 -37.11 7.30
C ALA A 72 5.39 -35.76 7.32
N PHE A 73 4.08 -35.77 7.12
CA PHE A 73 3.26 -34.57 7.22
C PHE A 73 3.25 -34.00 8.64
N LYS A 74 3.17 -34.86 9.66
CA LYS A 74 3.23 -34.43 11.06
C LYS A 74 4.55 -33.72 11.38
N LYS A 75 5.69 -34.29 10.96
CA LYS A 75 7.01 -33.64 11.11
C LYS A 75 7.12 -32.32 10.32
N GLN A 76 6.46 -32.21 9.18
CA GLN A 76 6.44 -30.97 8.41
C GLN A 76 5.61 -29.88 9.11
N ILE A 77 4.46 -30.24 9.68
CA ILE A 77 3.63 -29.33 10.47
C ILE A 77 4.41 -28.84 11.70
N GLU A 78 5.04 -29.73 12.45
CA GLU A 78 5.84 -29.37 13.64
C GLU A 78 7.00 -28.41 13.29
N ARG A 79 7.65 -28.58 12.12
CA ARG A 79 8.69 -27.64 11.64
C ARG A 79 8.13 -26.27 11.30
N ILE A 80 6.97 -26.22 10.65
CA ILE A 80 6.31 -24.96 10.27
C ILE A 80 5.84 -24.23 11.53
N GLU A 81 5.22 -24.93 12.48
CA GLU A 81 4.80 -24.37 13.77
C GLU A 81 6.00 -23.86 14.58
N GLY A 82 7.11 -24.60 14.60
CA GLY A 82 8.36 -24.16 15.23
C GLY A 82 8.94 -22.89 14.58
N ALA A 83 8.96 -22.80 13.25
CA ALA A 83 9.41 -21.62 12.53
C ALA A 83 8.51 -20.41 12.80
N PHE A 84 7.19 -20.61 12.80
CA PHE A 84 6.22 -19.55 13.10
C PHE A 84 6.32 -19.05 14.54
N SER A 85 6.59 -19.96 15.49
CA SER A 85 6.81 -19.57 16.90
C SER A 85 8.08 -18.72 17.05
N GLN A 86 9.17 -19.08 16.36
CA GLN A 86 10.40 -18.27 16.37
C GLN A 86 10.20 -16.91 15.71
N GLU A 87 9.50 -16.85 14.58
CA GLU A 87 9.19 -15.58 13.91
C GLU A 87 8.33 -14.68 14.79
N LYS A 88 7.35 -15.24 15.50
CA LYS A 88 6.54 -14.52 16.49
C LYS A 88 7.38 -13.94 17.63
N GLU A 89 8.35 -14.68 18.17
CA GLU A 89 9.26 -14.17 19.21
C GLU A 89 10.15 -13.03 18.68
N VAL A 90 10.66 -13.15 17.45
CA VAL A 90 11.44 -12.06 16.80
C VAL A 90 10.57 -10.82 16.60
N MET A 91 9.33 -10.96 16.14
CA MET A 91 8.43 -9.80 15.99
C MET A 91 8.08 -9.15 17.33
N THR A 92 7.91 -9.96 18.38
CA THR A 92 7.61 -9.46 19.74
C THR A 92 8.80 -8.68 20.31
N THR A 93 10.03 -9.18 20.12
CA THR A 93 11.25 -8.48 20.55
C THR A 93 11.50 -7.20 19.74
N GLN A 94 11.22 -7.20 18.44
CA GLN A 94 11.28 -5.99 17.62
C GLN A 94 10.23 -4.95 18.04
N GLN A 95 9.01 -5.38 18.37
CA GLN A 95 7.96 -4.50 18.89
C GLN A 95 8.38 -3.85 20.22
N ALA A 96 8.97 -4.63 21.14
CA ALA A 96 9.50 -4.10 22.40
C ALA A 96 10.64 -3.09 22.17
N ALA A 97 11.55 -3.36 21.23
CA ALA A 97 12.63 -2.43 20.87
C ALA A 97 12.10 -1.12 20.26
N LEU A 98 11.07 -1.20 19.41
CA LEU A 98 10.42 -0.01 18.84
C LEU A 98 9.67 0.79 19.90
N GLN A 99 8.99 0.14 20.85
CA GLN A 99 8.37 0.82 21.99
C GLN A 99 9.41 1.53 22.85
N GLY A 100 10.55 0.90 23.14
CA GLY A 100 11.66 1.55 23.85
C GLY A 100 12.18 2.80 23.12
N LYS A 101 12.36 2.73 21.80
CA LYS A 101 12.76 3.88 20.97
C LYS A 101 11.72 5.00 21.00
N LEU A 102 10.43 4.67 20.98
CA LEU A 102 9.34 5.63 21.04
C LEU A 102 9.34 6.40 22.37
N VAL A 103 9.57 5.70 23.48
CA VAL A 103 9.69 6.31 24.81
C VAL A 103 10.90 7.26 24.88
N THR A 104 12.06 6.87 24.32
CA THR A 104 13.23 7.78 24.27
C THR A 104 12.99 9.00 23.40
N LEU A 105 12.28 8.85 22.28
CA LEU A 105 11.90 9.99 21.43
C LEU A 105 10.92 10.92 22.14
N GLN A 106 9.94 10.39 22.88
CA GLN A 106 9.04 11.19 23.70
C GLN A 106 9.79 11.97 24.78
N ALA A 107 10.78 11.37 25.44
CA ALA A 107 11.63 12.07 26.41
C ALA A 107 12.38 13.24 25.74
N ASN A 108 13.06 12.98 24.61
CA ASN A 108 13.82 14.01 23.88
C ASN A 108 12.92 15.17 23.39
N VAL A 109 11.71 14.87 22.91
CA VAL A 109 10.75 15.91 22.51
C VAL A 109 10.30 16.72 23.72
N THR A 110 10.11 16.10 24.88
CA THR A 110 9.73 16.79 26.11
C THR A 110 10.85 17.74 26.57
N ASP A 111 12.10 17.29 26.50
CA ASP A 111 13.28 18.11 26.84
C ASP A 111 13.41 19.30 25.87
N LEU A 112 13.27 19.07 24.56
CA LEU A 112 13.28 20.14 23.55
C LEU A 112 12.16 21.16 23.77
N VAL A 113 10.95 20.73 24.15
CA VAL A 113 9.83 21.62 24.46
C VAL A 113 10.13 22.46 25.71
N GLN A 114 10.77 21.88 26.73
CA GLN A 114 11.23 22.62 27.92
C GLN A 114 12.31 23.63 27.58
N GLU A 115 13.29 23.26 26.75
CA GLU A 115 14.31 24.21 26.27
C GLU A 115 13.70 25.35 25.46
N LEU A 116 12.74 25.06 24.57
CA LEU A 116 12.02 26.06 23.78
C LEU A 116 11.22 27.03 24.65
N THR A 117 10.59 26.53 25.71
CA THR A 117 9.87 27.40 26.67
C THR A 117 10.83 28.27 27.47
N MET A 118 11.99 27.74 27.89
CA MET A 118 13.04 28.55 28.51
C MET A 118 13.59 29.62 27.56
N TRP A 119 13.81 29.28 26.29
CA TRP A 119 14.26 30.24 25.28
C TRP A 119 13.25 31.36 25.03
N LYS A 120 11.96 31.02 24.88
CA LYS A 120 10.88 32.02 24.76
C LYS A 120 10.80 32.94 25.98
N SER A 121 11.02 32.41 27.19
CA SER A 121 11.09 33.22 28.40
C SER A 121 12.28 34.17 28.42
N LYS A 122 13.47 33.70 28.00
CA LYS A 122 14.66 34.55 27.86
C LYS A 122 14.47 35.64 26.80
N GLU A 123 13.85 35.32 25.67
CA GLU A 123 13.52 36.29 24.61
C GLU A 123 12.53 37.35 25.11
N ALA A 124 11.48 36.95 25.83
CA ALA A 124 10.53 37.88 26.43
C ALA A 124 11.18 38.82 27.45
N ASN A 125 12.10 38.31 28.28
CA ASN A 125 12.87 39.11 29.23
C ASN A 125 13.85 40.07 28.53
N ALA A 126 14.49 39.63 27.43
CA ALA A 126 15.36 40.47 26.62
C ALA A 126 14.58 41.61 25.93
N LYS A 127 13.38 41.33 25.42
CA LYS A 127 12.46 42.35 24.87
C LYS A 127 12.06 43.37 25.93
N LEU A 128 11.66 42.92 27.11
CA LEU A 128 11.35 43.80 28.25
C LEU A 128 12.54 44.69 28.67
N ALA A 129 13.76 44.18 28.60
CA ALA A 129 14.96 44.97 28.87
C ALA A 129 15.24 45.99 27.76
N MET A 130 15.04 45.60 26.50
CA MET A 130 15.19 46.48 25.35
C MET A 130 14.15 47.61 25.37
N ASP A 131 12.89 47.32 25.68
CA ASP A 131 11.82 48.31 25.80
C ASP A 131 12.14 49.35 26.89
N LYS A 132 12.67 48.90 28.05
CA LYS A 132 13.13 49.82 29.11
C LYS A 132 14.30 50.71 28.66
N MET A 133 15.25 50.16 27.90
CA MET A 133 16.38 50.93 27.35
C MET A 133 15.93 51.93 26.28
N VAL A 134 14.88 51.61 25.52
CA VAL A 134 14.25 52.52 24.57
C VAL A 134 13.52 53.64 25.29
N GLU A 135 12.73 53.33 26.33
CA GLU A 135 12.08 54.35 27.17
C GLU A 135 13.10 55.28 27.84
N GLU A 136 14.21 54.74 28.33
CA GLU A 136 15.29 55.54 28.92
C GLU A 136 15.99 56.42 27.88
N ASN A 137 16.22 55.92 26.66
CA ASN A 137 16.75 56.74 25.56
C ASN A 137 15.80 57.87 25.16
N VAL A 138 14.49 57.61 25.09
CA VAL A 138 13.49 58.65 24.80
C VAL A 138 13.49 59.71 25.90
N ARG A 139 13.62 59.30 27.17
CA ARG A 139 13.75 60.22 28.31
C ARG A 139 15.01 61.08 28.22
N LEU A 140 16.16 60.48 27.93
CA LEU A 140 17.44 61.19 27.79
C LEU A 140 17.42 62.15 26.59
N THR A 141 16.86 61.74 25.46
CA THR A 141 16.71 62.58 24.26
C THR A 141 15.84 63.81 24.57
N ARG A 142 14.75 63.63 25.33
CA ARG A 142 13.90 64.74 25.77
C ARG A 142 14.63 65.71 26.69
N GLN A 143 15.45 65.21 27.62
CA GLN A 143 16.30 66.04 28.49
C GLN A 143 17.37 66.82 27.71
N LEU A 144 17.89 66.23 26.64
CA LEU A 144 18.87 66.87 25.75
C LEU A 144 18.23 68.05 24.99
N VAL A 145 17.03 67.84 24.44
CA VAL A 145 16.25 68.90 23.78
C VAL A 145 15.87 70.02 24.75
N ASP A 146 15.48 69.69 25.99
CA ASP A 146 15.18 70.70 27.02
C ASP A 146 16.43 71.51 27.41
N ALA A 147 17.61 70.87 27.45
CA ALA A 147 18.88 71.55 27.73
C ALA A 147 19.36 72.43 26.55
N GLU A 148 19.17 71.96 25.31
CA GLU A 148 19.43 72.76 24.09
C GLU A 148 18.54 74.01 24.05
N GLY A 149 17.25 73.87 24.38
CA GLY A 149 16.34 75.02 24.50
C GLY A 149 16.77 76.04 25.56
N GLN A 150 17.32 75.59 26.70
CA GLN A 150 17.88 76.48 27.72
C GLN A 150 19.15 77.22 27.24
N VAL A 151 20.01 76.54 26.48
CA VAL A 151 21.20 77.15 25.86
C VAL A 151 20.80 78.19 24.81
N GLU A 152 19.76 77.90 24.02
CA GLU A 152 19.24 78.81 23.01
C GLU A 152 18.63 80.07 23.66
N THR A 153 17.87 79.92 24.75
CA THR A 153 17.38 81.08 25.52
C THR A 153 18.50 81.92 26.13
N MET A 154 19.56 81.29 26.65
CA MET A 154 20.74 81.97 27.20
C MET A 154 21.57 82.67 26.10
N GLN A 155 21.59 82.13 24.89
CA GLN A 155 22.23 82.78 23.74
C GLN A 155 21.41 83.97 23.23
N GLU A 156 20.08 83.89 23.27
CA GLU A 156 19.21 84.99 22.87
C GLU A 156 19.23 86.15 23.90
N GLU A 157 19.35 85.84 25.19
CA GLU A 157 19.60 86.83 26.25
C GLU A 157 20.96 87.52 26.08
N ARG A 158 22.02 86.78 25.70
CA ARG A 158 23.35 87.37 25.38
C ARG A 158 23.34 88.24 24.13
N LYS A 159 22.51 87.93 23.13
CA LYS A 159 22.31 88.78 21.94
C LYS A 159 21.55 90.07 22.28
N GLN A 160 20.63 90.04 23.24
CA GLN A 160 19.93 91.24 23.72
C GLN A 160 20.81 92.14 24.61
N ASP A 161 21.73 91.57 25.39
CA ASP A 161 22.69 92.34 26.20
C ASP A 161 23.80 93.00 25.36
N ALA A 162 24.19 92.39 24.23
CA ALA A 162 25.15 92.96 23.30
C ALA A 162 24.63 94.20 22.53
N ALA A 163 23.32 94.44 22.51
CA ALA A 163 22.70 95.57 21.83
C ALA A 163 22.67 96.88 22.64
N LYS A 164 23.15 96.89 23.91
CA LYS A 164 23.02 98.03 24.83
C LYS A 164 24.30 98.79 25.21
N THR A 165 25.46 98.48 24.64
CA THR A 165 26.70 99.21 24.94
C THR A 165 27.36 99.78 23.69
N GLY A 166 26.94 100.99 23.33
CA GLY A 166 27.67 101.85 22.40
C GLY A 166 28.74 102.66 23.12
N SER A 167 29.95 102.69 22.56
CA SER A 167 30.93 103.77 22.75
C SER A 167 32.05 103.64 21.73
N MET A 168 32.18 104.66 20.87
CA MET A 168 33.27 104.85 19.91
C MET A 168 34.63 105.06 20.59
N SER A 169 35.73 104.69 19.91
CA SER A 169 36.76 105.63 19.39
C SER A 169 38.20 105.07 19.39
N VAL A 170 38.83 105.13 18.22
CA VAL A 170 40.28 105.01 17.88
C VAL A 170 40.93 103.61 17.87
N MET A 171 41.12 103.00 16.68
CA MET A 171 42.41 102.42 16.18
C MET A 171 42.21 101.57 14.90
N ASN A 172 42.32 102.20 13.72
CA ASN A 172 42.12 101.57 12.40
C ASN A 172 43.23 100.62 11.91
N ALA A 173 44.19 100.22 12.76
CA ALA A 173 45.18 99.17 12.44
C ALA A 173 45.02 97.92 13.32
N SER A 174 44.45 98.07 14.52
CA SER A 174 44.09 96.96 15.42
C SER A 174 42.76 96.34 15.02
N GLU A 175 41.81 97.13 14.49
CA GLU A 175 40.53 96.60 14.02
C GLU A 175 40.64 95.77 12.74
N GLU A 176 41.54 96.11 11.81
CA GLU A 176 41.77 95.30 10.61
C GLU A 176 42.49 93.98 10.93
N THR A 177 43.47 93.99 11.84
CA THR A 177 44.10 92.74 12.32
C THR A 177 43.16 91.91 13.18
N LYS A 178 42.32 92.52 14.02
CA LYS A 178 41.27 91.81 14.76
C LYS A 178 40.14 91.34 13.84
N ARG A 179 39.82 92.05 12.76
CA ARG A 179 38.91 91.58 11.70
C ARG A 179 39.50 90.39 11.00
N VAL A 180 40.74 90.45 10.53
CA VAL A 180 41.40 89.34 9.84
C VAL A 180 41.60 88.15 10.77
N GLN A 181 41.92 88.36 12.06
CA GLN A 181 41.99 87.29 13.06
C GLN A 181 40.61 86.72 13.41
N MET A 182 39.58 87.56 13.55
CA MET A 182 38.20 87.12 13.77
C MET A 182 37.65 86.39 12.54
N GLU A 183 37.96 86.86 11.33
CA GLU A 183 37.53 86.26 10.07
C GLU A 183 38.28 84.94 9.82
N ALA A 184 39.56 84.85 10.18
CA ALA A 184 40.30 83.59 10.18
C ALA A 184 39.77 82.62 11.25
N LEU A 185 39.37 83.10 12.42
CA LEU A 185 38.77 82.29 13.48
C LEU A 185 37.35 81.84 13.11
N LEU A 186 36.56 82.71 12.49
CA LEU A 186 35.27 82.39 11.90
C LEU A 186 35.42 81.37 10.78
N ARG A 187 36.39 81.51 9.87
CA ARG A 187 36.67 80.49 8.84
C ARG A 187 37.12 79.16 9.44
N ARG A 188 37.91 79.16 10.51
CA ARG A 188 38.25 77.92 11.24
C ARG A 188 37.03 77.28 11.88
N LEU A 189 36.21 78.06 12.58
CA LEU A 189 34.98 77.57 13.20
C LEU A 189 33.94 77.13 12.16
N ASP A 190 33.87 77.78 11.00
CA ASP A 190 32.97 77.40 9.90
C ASP A 190 33.47 76.12 9.21
N ASN A 191 34.78 75.96 9.04
CA ASN A 191 35.39 74.72 8.58
C ASN A 191 35.21 73.58 9.60
N GLU A 192 35.37 73.84 10.90
CA GLU A 192 35.09 72.87 11.97
C GLU A 192 33.60 72.52 12.03
N ARG A 193 32.69 73.50 11.86
CA ARG A 193 31.25 73.26 11.78
C ARG A 193 30.91 72.41 10.55
N GLN A 194 31.47 72.72 9.38
CA GLN A 194 31.26 71.94 8.16
C GLN A 194 31.85 70.54 8.28
N TYR A 195 33.04 70.39 8.87
CA TYR A 195 33.66 69.10 9.12
C TYR A 195 32.83 68.24 10.08
N LEU A 196 32.40 68.81 11.21
CA LEU A 196 31.54 68.12 12.17
C LEU A 196 30.15 67.81 11.58
N LYS A 197 29.59 68.70 10.75
CA LYS A 197 28.34 68.46 10.03
C LYS A 197 28.48 67.31 9.03
N SER A 198 29.53 67.30 8.23
CA SER A 198 29.84 66.21 7.28
C SER A 198 30.10 64.88 8.02
N GLN A 199 30.77 64.93 9.17
CA GLN A 199 30.98 63.75 10.01
C GLN A 199 29.67 63.24 10.62
N LEU A 200 28.78 64.14 11.05
CA LEU A 200 27.45 63.80 11.57
C LEU A 200 26.55 63.21 10.47
N GLU A 201 26.53 63.82 9.29
CA GLU A 201 25.80 63.32 8.11
C GLU A 201 26.33 61.93 7.70
N GLY A 202 27.66 61.73 7.69
CA GLY A 202 28.26 60.42 7.45
C GLY A 202 27.91 59.37 8.52
N GLN A 203 27.86 59.76 9.79
CA GLN A 203 27.40 58.88 10.89
C GLN A 203 25.91 58.55 10.78
N GLN A 204 25.09 59.52 10.36
CA GLN A 204 23.66 59.36 10.19
C GLN A 204 23.34 58.45 9.00
N GLU A 205 24.05 58.60 7.89
CA GLU A 205 23.98 57.66 6.77
C GLU A 205 24.40 56.24 7.18
N LEU A 206 25.48 56.10 7.96
CA LEU A 206 25.93 54.79 8.43
C LEU A 206 24.88 54.14 9.33
N LYS A 207 24.25 54.93 10.21
CA LYS A 207 23.13 54.50 11.05
C LYS A 207 21.95 54.06 10.19
N GLU A 208 21.54 54.85 9.20
CA GLU A 208 20.43 54.50 8.29
C GLU A 208 20.73 53.23 7.48
N LYS A 209 21.97 53.08 6.98
CA LYS A 209 22.42 51.86 6.29
C LYS A 209 22.38 50.65 7.24
N SER A 210 22.87 50.78 8.46
CA SER A 210 22.82 49.70 9.46
C SER A 210 21.39 49.35 9.87
N GLN A 211 20.51 50.33 9.96
CA GLN A 211 19.12 50.15 10.35
C GLN A 211 18.30 49.50 9.23
N LYS A 212 18.55 49.86 7.96
CA LYS A 212 18.03 49.14 6.80
C LYS A 212 18.49 47.68 6.78
N LEU A 213 19.78 47.44 7.04
CA LEU A 213 20.31 46.07 7.08
C LEU A 213 19.66 45.22 8.18
N VAL A 214 19.38 45.82 9.34
CA VAL A 214 18.64 45.16 10.43
C VAL A 214 17.19 44.88 10.04
N THR A 215 16.51 45.80 9.35
CA THR A 215 15.13 45.56 8.89
C THR A 215 15.07 44.48 7.81
N ASP A 216 16.05 44.43 6.91
CA ASP A 216 16.14 43.43 5.85
C ASP A 216 16.39 42.05 6.46
N LEU A 217 17.34 41.93 7.40
CA LEU A 217 17.58 40.69 8.14
C LEU A 217 16.36 40.27 8.99
N GLN A 218 15.60 41.21 9.54
CA GLN A 218 14.35 40.90 10.24
C GLN A 218 13.26 40.38 9.29
N TYR A 219 13.24 40.85 8.04
CA TYR A 219 12.32 40.36 7.02
C TYR A 219 12.73 38.95 6.56
N GLU A 220 14.01 38.72 6.27
CA GLU A 220 14.55 37.41 5.90
C GLU A 220 14.32 36.36 7.00
N ILE A 221 14.57 36.71 8.28
CA ILE A 221 14.27 35.81 9.41
C ILE A 221 12.78 35.48 9.48
N ARG A 222 11.91 36.44 9.16
CA ARG A 222 10.46 36.24 9.17
C ARG A 222 10.02 35.33 8.01
N GLU A 223 10.52 35.55 6.80
CA GLU A 223 10.26 34.67 5.66
C GLU A 223 10.74 33.24 5.91
N VAL A 224 11.96 33.06 6.43
CA VAL A 224 12.50 31.73 6.76
C VAL A 224 11.65 31.06 7.84
N LYS A 225 11.19 31.82 8.84
CA LYS A 225 10.31 31.31 9.88
C LYS A 225 8.94 30.88 9.32
N ASP A 226 8.32 31.71 8.49
CA ASP A 226 7.01 31.42 7.89
C ASP A 226 7.13 30.20 6.94
N ALA A 227 8.19 30.12 6.14
CA ALA A 227 8.48 28.96 5.30
C ALA A 227 8.69 27.67 6.12
N MET A 228 9.35 27.76 7.28
CA MET A 228 9.53 26.62 8.19
C MET A 228 8.21 26.21 8.88
N GLU A 229 7.37 27.17 9.27
CA GLU A 229 6.03 26.89 9.81
C GLU A 229 5.13 26.22 8.77
N ASP A 230 5.18 26.65 7.50
CA ASP A 230 4.42 26.03 6.42
C ASP A 230 4.96 24.63 6.06
N ALA A 231 6.27 24.43 6.03
CA ALA A 231 6.88 23.11 5.85
C ALA A 231 6.51 22.15 7.00
N MET A 232 6.43 22.64 8.24
CA MET A 232 5.96 21.87 9.39
C MET A 232 4.49 21.48 9.22
N ARG A 233 3.60 22.41 8.85
CA ARG A 233 2.18 22.12 8.57
C ARG A 233 1.98 21.11 7.44
N ASP A 234 2.78 21.20 6.38
CA ASP A 234 2.75 20.25 5.27
C ASP A 234 3.24 18.86 5.72
N SER A 235 4.25 18.80 6.60
CA SER A 235 4.71 17.54 7.19
C SER A 235 3.66 16.90 8.11
N GLU A 236 2.96 17.71 8.92
CA GLU A 236 1.86 17.26 9.79
C GLU A 236 0.67 16.74 8.97
N ARG A 237 0.33 17.42 7.86
CA ARG A 237 -0.69 16.94 6.92
C ARG A 237 -0.29 15.60 6.29
N ARG A 238 0.95 15.45 5.80
CA ARG A 238 1.45 14.17 5.26
C ARG A 238 1.47 13.05 6.30
N ILE A 239 1.87 13.33 7.53
CA ILE A 239 1.83 12.34 8.62
C ILE A 239 0.39 11.92 8.90
N SER A 240 -0.54 12.88 8.92
CA SER A 240 -1.97 12.60 9.12
C SER A 240 -2.53 11.72 7.99
N GLU A 241 -2.24 12.04 6.73
CA GLU A 241 -2.61 11.23 5.56
C GLU A 241 -2.01 9.81 5.61
N LEU A 242 -0.73 9.67 5.96
CA LEU A 242 -0.10 8.37 6.11
C LEU A 242 -0.70 7.56 7.27
N THR A 243 -1.10 8.21 8.37
CA THR A 243 -1.78 7.51 9.48
C THR A 243 -3.19 7.07 9.13
N THR A 244 -3.96 7.84 8.35
CA THR A 244 -5.28 7.42 7.88
C THR A 244 -5.18 6.32 6.84
N GLU A 245 -4.22 6.39 5.92
CA GLU A 245 -3.98 5.34 4.93
C GLU A 245 -3.52 4.03 5.60
N LYS A 246 -2.61 4.10 6.59
CA LYS A 246 -2.23 2.94 7.41
C LYS A 246 -3.44 2.34 8.15
N ARG A 247 -4.31 3.18 8.72
CA ARG A 247 -5.53 2.72 9.40
C ARG A 247 -6.49 2.02 8.43
N ASN A 248 -6.64 2.54 7.21
CA ASN A 248 -7.45 1.93 6.17
C ASN A 248 -6.86 0.58 5.74
N GLN A 249 -5.54 0.49 5.54
CA GLN A 249 -4.84 -0.77 5.24
C GLN A 249 -4.99 -1.80 6.38
N GLU A 250 -4.88 -1.37 7.65
CA GLU A 250 -5.13 -2.25 8.80
C GLU A 250 -6.58 -2.75 8.84
N GLN A 251 -7.54 -1.92 8.43
CA GLN A 251 -8.95 -2.29 8.38
C GLN A 251 -9.27 -3.25 7.22
N GLU A 252 -8.65 -3.06 6.04
CA GLU A 252 -8.71 -4.00 4.93
C GLU A 252 -8.08 -5.35 5.32
N LEU A 253 -6.91 -5.34 5.95
CA LEU A 253 -6.25 -6.54 6.44
C LEU A 253 -7.13 -7.28 7.47
N ARG A 254 -7.80 -6.57 8.40
CA ARG A 254 -8.79 -7.18 9.31
C ARG A 254 -9.94 -7.83 8.55
N GLY A 255 -10.53 -7.15 7.56
CA GLY A 255 -11.59 -7.72 6.73
C GLY A 255 -11.13 -8.98 5.98
N THR A 256 -9.89 -9.01 5.46
CA THR A 256 -9.35 -10.22 4.83
C THR A 256 -9.11 -11.36 5.81
N ILE A 257 -8.70 -11.06 7.05
CA ILE A 257 -8.54 -12.06 8.12
C ILE A 257 -9.90 -12.66 8.49
N GLU A 258 -10.93 -11.83 8.67
CA GLU A 258 -12.29 -12.28 8.96
C GLU A 258 -12.82 -13.22 7.85
N CYS A 259 -12.64 -12.87 6.57
CA CYS A 259 -13.01 -13.74 5.45
C CYS A 259 -12.23 -15.07 5.44
N LEU A 260 -10.94 -15.04 5.80
CA LEU A 260 -10.11 -16.26 5.90
C LEU A 260 -10.52 -17.14 7.10
N GLU A 261 -10.93 -16.54 8.22
CA GLU A 261 -11.45 -17.25 9.39
C GLU A 261 -12.80 -17.90 9.11
N GLU A 262 -13.70 -17.21 8.40
CA GLU A 262 -14.95 -17.79 7.89
C GLU A 262 -14.69 -18.96 6.93
N GLY A 263 -13.72 -18.81 6.02
CA GLY A 263 -13.27 -19.87 5.13
C GLY A 263 -12.72 -21.09 5.89
N LYS A 264 -11.93 -20.86 6.94
CA LYS A 264 -11.40 -21.91 7.83
C LYS A 264 -12.51 -22.62 8.59
N LEU A 265 -13.50 -21.90 9.11
CA LEU A 265 -14.67 -22.47 9.79
C LEU A 265 -15.50 -23.34 8.85
N LEU A 266 -15.72 -22.89 7.61
CA LEU A 266 -16.42 -23.66 6.58
C LEU A 266 -15.66 -24.95 6.23
N LEU A 267 -14.34 -24.86 6.02
CA LEU A 267 -13.49 -26.04 5.78
C LEU A 267 -13.50 -27.02 6.96
N ASN A 268 -13.48 -26.51 8.20
CA ASN A 268 -13.59 -27.36 9.40
C ASN A 268 -14.96 -28.06 9.48
N ARG A 269 -16.03 -27.38 9.07
CA ARG A 269 -17.38 -27.96 9.02
C ARG A 269 -17.47 -29.05 7.95
N GLN A 270 -16.90 -28.81 6.77
CA GLN A 270 -16.80 -29.80 5.70
C GLN A 270 -15.94 -31.00 6.11
N LEU A 271 -14.82 -30.77 6.80
CA LEU A 271 -13.97 -31.84 7.34
C LEU A 271 -14.74 -32.71 8.34
N LYS A 272 -15.51 -32.08 9.25
CA LYS A 272 -16.38 -32.80 10.19
C LYS A 272 -17.46 -33.62 9.48
N GLU A 273 -18.10 -33.07 8.44
CA GLU A 273 -19.08 -33.79 7.63
C GLU A 273 -18.47 -35.00 6.90
N VAL A 274 -17.24 -34.88 6.40
CA VAL A 274 -16.52 -36.01 5.78
C VAL A 274 -16.15 -37.05 6.84
N GLN A 275 -15.72 -36.62 8.03
CA GLN A 275 -15.43 -37.53 9.15
C GLN A 275 -16.66 -38.29 9.62
N THR A 276 -17.83 -37.63 9.75
CA THR A 276 -19.09 -38.31 10.09
C THR A 276 -19.51 -39.27 8.98
N LYS A 277 -19.49 -38.85 7.71
CA LYS A 277 -19.79 -39.75 6.59
C LYS A 277 -18.87 -40.97 6.52
N PHE A 278 -17.59 -40.80 6.87
CA PHE A 278 -16.64 -41.90 6.95
C PHE A 278 -16.94 -42.84 8.13
N ALA A 279 -17.35 -42.29 9.28
CA ALA A 279 -17.79 -43.09 10.43
C ALA A 279 -19.07 -43.89 10.09
N ASP A 280 -20.07 -43.25 9.48
CA ASP A 280 -21.33 -43.87 9.08
C ASP A 280 -21.09 -44.99 8.06
N ALA A 281 -20.27 -44.73 7.02
CA ALA A 281 -19.92 -45.74 6.02
C ALA A 281 -19.14 -46.92 6.63
N ARG A 282 -18.31 -46.67 7.63
CA ARG A 282 -17.57 -47.72 8.36
C ARG A 282 -18.52 -48.56 9.23
N GLU A 283 -19.48 -47.95 9.90
CA GLU A 283 -20.47 -48.65 10.73
C GLU A 283 -21.42 -49.47 9.86
N GLN A 284 -21.84 -48.93 8.71
CA GLN A 284 -22.65 -49.64 7.74
C GLN A 284 -21.92 -50.85 7.12
N ALA A 285 -20.63 -50.72 6.79
CA ALA A 285 -19.82 -51.84 6.33
C ALA A 285 -19.63 -52.95 7.40
N LEU A 286 -19.63 -52.58 8.69
CA LEU A 286 -19.60 -53.56 9.79
C LEU A 286 -20.94 -54.31 9.90
N LEU A 287 -22.06 -53.59 9.78
CA LEU A 287 -23.40 -54.21 9.77
C LEU A 287 -23.58 -55.16 8.59
N GLU A 288 -23.22 -54.74 7.38
CA GLU A 288 -23.29 -55.60 6.17
C GLU A 288 -22.41 -56.85 6.31
N ARG A 289 -21.23 -56.72 6.93
CA ARG A 289 -20.37 -57.87 7.22
C ARG A 289 -21.04 -58.84 8.19
N ASP A 290 -21.64 -58.34 9.26
CA ASP A 290 -22.30 -59.16 10.26
C ASP A 290 -23.57 -59.84 9.68
N GLU A 291 -24.29 -59.18 8.76
CA GLU A 291 -25.39 -59.77 7.99
C GLU A 291 -24.92 -60.89 7.04
N ILE A 292 -23.78 -60.70 6.36
CA ILE A 292 -23.16 -61.74 5.52
C ILE A 292 -22.72 -62.94 6.37
N GLU A 293 -22.16 -62.70 7.56
CA GLU A 293 -21.77 -63.76 8.50
C GLU A 293 -23.00 -64.56 8.95
N LYS A 294 -24.11 -63.88 9.23
CA LYS A 294 -25.38 -64.52 9.58
C LYS A 294 -25.94 -65.36 8.43
N ALA A 295 -25.95 -64.83 7.20
CA ALA A 295 -26.35 -65.58 6.02
C ALA A 295 -25.47 -66.81 5.77
N ARG A 296 -24.16 -66.72 6.06
CA ARG A 296 -23.24 -67.88 5.99
C ARG A 296 -23.55 -68.94 7.03
N ILE A 297 -23.94 -68.54 8.24
CA ILE A 297 -24.37 -69.47 9.30
C ILE A 297 -25.65 -70.18 8.85
N GLU A 298 -26.66 -69.44 8.37
CA GLU A 298 -27.93 -70.00 7.88
C GLU A 298 -27.73 -70.96 6.69
N VAL A 299 -26.83 -70.63 5.75
CA VAL A 299 -26.48 -71.54 4.63
C VAL A 299 -25.77 -72.80 5.12
N ASN A 300 -24.91 -72.69 6.13
CA ASN A 300 -24.27 -73.87 6.73
C ASN A 300 -25.28 -74.75 7.48
N GLU A 301 -26.25 -74.16 8.19
CA GLU A 301 -27.35 -74.89 8.83
C GLU A 301 -28.25 -75.59 7.81
N MET A 302 -28.59 -74.91 6.71
CA MET A 302 -29.32 -75.52 5.60
C MET A 302 -28.55 -76.70 4.99
N ARG A 303 -27.22 -76.59 4.90
CA ARG A 303 -26.34 -77.65 4.41
C ARG A 303 -26.27 -78.84 5.37
N THR A 304 -26.26 -78.61 6.69
CA THR A 304 -26.31 -79.71 7.68
C THR A 304 -27.66 -80.41 7.67
N HIS A 305 -28.76 -79.66 7.52
CA HIS A 305 -30.10 -80.25 7.35
C HIS A 305 -30.22 -81.11 6.08
N LEU A 306 -29.62 -80.68 4.98
CA LEU A 306 -29.62 -81.44 3.73
C LEU A 306 -28.78 -82.73 3.82
N LEU A 307 -27.69 -82.70 4.59
CA LEU A 307 -26.92 -83.91 4.90
C LEU A 307 -27.70 -84.88 5.80
N ALA A 308 -28.40 -84.37 6.82
CA ALA A 308 -29.26 -85.20 7.68
C ALA A 308 -30.41 -85.85 6.89
N ALA A 309 -31.07 -85.11 6.00
CA ALA A 309 -32.13 -85.64 5.13
C ALA A 309 -31.62 -86.72 4.17
N LYS A 310 -30.38 -86.60 3.68
CA LYS A 310 -29.73 -87.65 2.88
C LYS A 310 -29.43 -88.90 3.69
N GLU A 311 -29.01 -88.77 4.95
CA GLU A 311 -28.80 -89.92 5.84
C GLU A 311 -30.10 -90.66 6.16
N ASP A 312 -31.20 -89.94 6.32
CA ASP A 312 -32.51 -90.55 6.61
C ASP A 312 -33.13 -91.25 5.40
N SER A 313 -32.93 -90.72 4.18
CA SER A 313 -33.32 -91.40 2.94
C SER A 313 -32.56 -92.72 2.73
N VAL A 314 -31.28 -92.79 3.12
CA VAL A 314 -30.48 -94.03 3.08
C VAL A 314 -30.96 -95.05 4.12
N LYS A 315 -31.43 -94.60 5.29
CA LYS A 315 -32.02 -95.49 6.32
C LYS A 315 -33.35 -96.08 5.87
N GLU A 316 -34.23 -95.32 5.21
CA GLU A 316 -35.49 -95.85 4.65
C GLU A 316 -35.25 -96.90 3.56
N GLN A 317 -34.24 -96.71 2.72
CA GLN A 317 -33.88 -97.67 1.67
C GLN A 317 -33.35 -98.99 2.24
N ALA A 318 -32.82 -98.99 3.48
CA ALA A 318 -32.41 -100.19 4.21
C ALA A 318 -33.60 -100.90 4.87
N TYR A 319 -34.60 -100.16 5.38
CA TYR A 319 -35.81 -100.74 5.97
C TYR A 319 -36.70 -101.44 4.92
N ALA A 320 -36.83 -100.87 3.72
CA ALA A 320 -37.60 -101.44 2.61
C ALA A 320 -37.05 -102.80 2.12
N LYS A 321 -35.74 -103.04 2.25
CA LYS A 321 -35.12 -104.33 1.88
C LYS A 321 -35.36 -105.44 2.91
N SER A 322 -35.63 -105.10 4.18
CA SER A 322 -35.79 -106.08 5.27
C SER A 322 -37.23 -106.62 5.43
N ALA A 323 -38.22 -105.93 4.86
CA ALA A 323 -39.64 -106.29 4.96
C ALA A 323 -40.12 -107.29 3.88
N SER A 324 -39.29 -107.56 2.87
CA SER A 324 -39.64 -108.39 1.70
C SER A 324 -39.54 -109.91 1.92
N GLU A 325 -39.00 -110.40 3.04
CA GLU A 325 -38.65 -111.84 3.21
C GLU A 325 -39.60 -112.68 4.06
N ARG A 326 -40.64 -112.13 4.71
CA ARG A 326 -41.45 -112.92 5.68
C ARG A 326 -42.86 -113.32 5.22
N MET A 327 -43.31 -112.91 4.04
CA MET A 327 -44.70 -113.15 3.60
C MET A 327 -44.85 -114.41 2.74
N SER A 328 -44.50 -115.58 3.28
CA SER A 328 -44.64 -116.87 2.57
C SER A 328 -45.53 -117.93 3.24
N LYS A 329 -46.00 -117.79 4.50
CA LYS A 329 -46.85 -118.83 5.13
C LYS A 329 -47.88 -118.29 6.13
N SER A 330 -49.14 -118.18 5.73
CA SER A 330 -50.26 -118.97 6.30
C SER A 330 -51.62 -118.29 6.06
N LEU A 331 -52.42 -118.95 5.25
CA LEU A 331 -53.70 -118.50 4.71
C LEU A 331 -54.81 -119.28 5.44
N ALA A 332 -55.13 -118.88 6.67
CA ALA A 332 -56.23 -119.47 7.45
C ALA A 332 -57.02 -118.48 8.34
N ALA A 333 -56.75 -117.17 8.31
CA ALA A 333 -57.49 -116.18 9.11
C ALA A 333 -58.27 -115.14 8.26
N VAL A 334 -58.70 -115.55 7.05
CA VAL A 334 -59.36 -114.70 6.04
C VAL A 334 -60.75 -114.19 6.47
N LYS A 335 -61.30 -114.62 7.63
CA LYS A 335 -62.63 -114.18 8.07
C LYS A 335 -62.64 -112.96 9.01
N SER A 336 -61.50 -112.56 9.59
CA SER A 336 -61.34 -111.28 10.31
C SER A 336 -60.80 -110.15 9.41
N SER A 337 -60.30 -110.48 8.21
CA SER A 337 -59.68 -109.55 7.26
C SER A 337 -60.66 -108.57 6.61
N LEU A 338 -61.96 -108.91 6.49
CA LEU A 338 -62.92 -108.03 5.80
C LEU A 338 -63.28 -106.77 6.59
N LYS A 339 -63.22 -106.80 7.94
CA LYS A 339 -63.47 -105.62 8.78
C LYS A 339 -62.23 -104.73 8.93
N VAL A 340 -61.03 -105.32 8.87
CA VAL A 340 -59.76 -104.59 8.89
C VAL A 340 -59.47 -103.92 7.54
N MET A 341 -59.93 -104.50 6.41
CA MET A 341 -59.70 -103.91 5.09
C MET A 341 -60.47 -102.60 4.85
N GLU A 342 -61.67 -102.44 5.44
CA GLU A 342 -62.41 -101.16 5.40
C GLU A 342 -61.75 -100.10 6.30
N GLU A 343 -61.19 -100.48 7.44
CA GLU A 343 -60.43 -99.60 8.35
C GLU A 343 -59.04 -99.25 7.80
N GLU A 344 -58.40 -100.14 7.04
CA GLU A 344 -57.11 -99.90 6.37
C GLU A 344 -57.27 -99.05 5.12
N LYS A 345 -58.34 -99.24 4.33
CA LYS A 345 -58.64 -98.34 3.22
C LYS A 345 -58.99 -96.94 3.71
N SER A 346 -59.78 -96.80 4.77
CA SER A 346 -60.08 -95.48 5.35
C SER A 346 -58.86 -94.83 6.03
N LYS A 347 -57.92 -95.61 6.60
CA LYS A 347 -56.61 -95.10 7.04
C LYS A 347 -55.68 -94.73 5.89
N GLN A 348 -55.67 -95.47 4.79
CA GLN A 348 -54.88 -95.13 3.59
C GLN A 348 -55.44 -93.91 2.87
N ILE A 349 -56.77 -93.77 2.80
CA ILE A 349 -57.40 -92.55 2.26
C ILE A 349 -57.06 -91.35 3.15
N ARG A 350 -57.15 -91.47 4.49
CA ARG A 350 -56.73 -90.39 5.39
C ARG A 350 -55.24 -90.05 5.32
N ARG A 351 -54.36 -91.05 5.19
CA ARG A 351 -52.92 -90.79 5.01
C ARG A 351 -52.61 -90.12 3.68
N LEU A 352 -53.27 -90.54 2.60
CA LEU A 352 -53.13 -89.89 1.30
C LEU A 352 -53.75 -88.48 1.31
N GLU A 353 -54.85 -88.25 2.03
CA GLU A 353 -55.42 -86.92 2.24
C GLU A 353 -54.52 -86.03 3.11
N GLU A 354 -53.90 -86.58 4.16
CA GLU A 354 -52.92 -85.90 5.00
C GLU A 354 -51.65 -85.54 4.22
N GLU A 355 -51.09 -86.49 3.46
CA GLU A 355 -49.95 -86.27 2.57
C GLU A 355 -50.29 -85.25 1.48
N ASN A 356 -51.45 -85.35 0.84
CA ASN A 356 -51.88 -84.40 -0.17
C ASN A 356 -52.14 -83.00 0.45
N SER A 357 -52.65 -82.93 1.68
CA SER A 357 -52.77 -81.67 2.42
C SER A 357 -51.41 -81.09 2.78
N GLU A 358 -50.41 -81.93 3.07
CA GLU A 358 -49.05 -81.51 3.39
C GLU A 358 -48.30 -81.06 2.14
N TYR A 359 -48.49 -81.72 0.99
CA TYR A 359 -47.98 -81.28 -0.29
C TYR A 359 -48.64 -79.99 -0.76
N ILE A 360 -49.96 -79.82 -0.61
CA ILE A 360 -50.64 -78.56 -0.90
C ILE A 360 -50.14 -77.45 0.03
N ARG A 361 -49.89 -77.74 1.30
CA ARG A 361 -49.31 -76.77 2.25
C ARG A 361 -47.89 -76.39 1.88
N LYS A 362 -47.05 -77.36 1.49
CA LYS A 362 -45.68 -77.13 1.01
C LYS A 362 -45.65 -76.37 -0.33
N LEU A 363 -46.59 -76.65 -1.21
CA LEU A 363 -46.76 -75.93 -2.47
C LEU A 363 -47.18 -74.48 -2.20
N ALA A 364 -48.13 -74.26 -1.28
CA ALA A 364 -48.56 -72.92 -0.87
C ALA A 364 -47.44 -72.13 -0.18
N THR A 365 -46.62 -72.77 0.67
CA THR A 365 -45.47 -72.10 1.30
C THR A 365 -44.38 -71.78 0.29
N THR A 366 -44.07 -72.69 -0.63
CA THR A 366 -43.06 -72.43 -1.68
C THR A 366 -43.52 -71.40 -2.70
N GLN A 367 -44.81 -71.39 -3.06
CA GLN A 367 -45.39 -70.32 -3.89
C GLN A 367 -45.42 -68.97 -3.15
N GLY A 368 -45.69 -68.96 -1.83
CA GLY A 368 -45.58 -67.77 -1.00
C GLY A 368 -44.15 -67.23 -0.90
N GLU A 369 -43.17 -68.11 -0.71
CA GLU A 369 -41.74 -67.75 -0.69
C GLU A 369 -41.27 -67.23 -2.05
N MET A 370 -41.74 -67.83 -3.15
CA MET A 370 -41.43 -67.38 -4.51
C MET A 370 -41.98 -65.98 -4.77
N LEU A 371 -43.23 -65.70 -4.38
CA LEU A 371 -43.84 -64.36 -4.49
C LEU A 371 -43.08 -63.33 -3.64
N VAL A 372 -42.67 -63.69 -2.42
CA VAL A 372 -41.87 -62.78 -1.57
C VAL A 372 -40.49 -62.52 -2.17
N LEU A 373 -39.87 -63.52 -2.81
CA LEU A 373 -38.60 -63.34 -3.50
C LEU A 373 -38.74 -62.51 -4.78
N GLU A 374 -39.82 -62.68 -5.54
CA GLU A 374 -40.13 -61.85 -6.71
C GLU A 374 -40.40 -60.40 -6.29
N GLU A 375 -41.12 -60.18 -5.20
CA GLU A 375 -41.39 -58.85 -4.65
C GLU A 375 -40.10 -58.18 -4.12
N LYS A 376 -39.22 -58.95 -3.47
CA LYS A 376 -37.88 -58.49 -3.05
C LYS A 376 -36.99 -58.16 -4.26
N PHE A 377 -36.98 -58.99 -5.30
CA PHE A 377 -36.17 -58.77 -6.48
C PHE A 377 -36.67 -57.56 -7.28
N ALA A 378 -37.99 -57.35 -7.36
CA ALA A 378 -38.59 -56.15 -7.91
C ALA A 378 -38.21 -54.91 -7.10
N ALA A 379 -38.27 -54.99 -5.77
CA ALA A 379 -37.88 -53.91 -4.87
C ALA A 379 -36.37 -53.57 -4.98
N GLU A 380 -35.49 -54.57 -5.08
CA GLU A 380 -34.05 -54.39 -5.29
C GLU A 380 -33.74 -53.81 -6.67
N LYS A 381 -34.45 -54.22 -7.72
CA LYS A 381 -34.30 -53.64 -9.06
C LYS A 381 -34.71 -52.17 -9.10
N VAL A 382 -35.76 -51.79 -8.35
CA VAL A 382 -36.17 -50.38 -8.18
C VAL A 382 -35.13 -49.61 -7.34
N ARG A 383 -34.59 -50.22 -6.28
CA ARG A 383 -33.55 -49.62 -5.42
C ARG A 383 -32.26 -49.38 -6.19
N ALA A 384 -31.77 -50.37 -6.95
CA ALA A 384 -30.59 -50.24 -7.81
C ALA A 384 -30.78 -49.18 -8.92
N LYS A 385 -31.97 -49.06 -9.51
CA LYS A 385 -32.30 -47.97 -10.43
C LYS A 385 -32.28 -46.61 -9.74
N LYS A 386 -32.80 -46.51 -8.52
CA LYS A 386 -32.77 -45.28 -7.70
C LYS A 386 -31.34 -44.90 -7.34
N ASP A 387 -30.50 -45.85 -6.94
CA ASP A 387 -29.09 -45.62 -6.59
C ASP A 387 -28.24 -45.24 -7.81
N LYS A 388 -28.51 -45.82 -8.98
CA LYS A 388 -27.90 -45.40 -10.24
C LYS A 388 -28.34 -43.98 -10.64
N ALA A 389 -29.61 -43.63 -10.42
CA ALA A 389 -30.12 -42.29 -10.71
C ALA A 389 -29.54 -41.24 -9.74
N THR A 390 -29.46 -41.54 -8.44
CA THR A 390 -28.90 -40.63 -7.42
C THR A 390 -27.39 -40.43 -7.61
N THR A 391 -26.64 -41.48 -7.95
CA THR A 391 -25.20 -41.34 -8.28
C THR A 391 -24.99 -40.50 -9.54
N MET A 392 -25.82 -40.67 -10.57
CA MET A 392 -25.75 -39.84 -11.78
C MET A 392 -26.12 -38.37 -11.50
N LEU A 393 -27.13 -38.13 -10.66
CA LEU A 393 -27.50 -36.78 -10.19
C LEU A 393 -26.37 -36.15 -9.37
N ALA A 394 -25.71 -36.91 -8.49
CA ALA A 394 -24.57 -36.44 -7.70
C ALA A 394 -23.38 -36.06 -8.59
N MET A 395 -23.08 -36.86 -9.63
CA MET A 395 -22.04 -36.51 -10.61
C MET A 395 -22.39 -35.22 -11.38
N ILE A 396 -23.62 -35.09 -11.89
CA ILE A 396 -24.07 -33.88 -12.60
C ILE A 396 -24.01 -32.65 -11.69
N LEU A 397 -24.45 -32.77 -10.43
CA LEU A 397 -24.37 -31.68 -9.46
C LEU A 397 -22.91 -31.32 -9.13
N SER A 398 -22.01 -32.30 -9.06
CA SER A 398 -20.58 -32.05 -8.84
C SER A 398 -19.93 -31.29 -10.01
N GLU A 399 -20.23 -31.68 -11.26
CA GLU A 399 -19.77 -30.95 -12.46
C GLU A 399 -20.37 -29.54 -12.55
N LYS A 400 -21.64 -29.37 -12.18
CA LYS A 400 -22.28 -28.04 -12.13
C LYS A 400 -21.68 -27.17 -11.03
N ALA A 401 -21.35 -27.73 -9.88
CA ALA A 401 -20.67 -27.02 -8.80
C ALA A 401 -19.24 -26.61 -9.20
N GLU A 402 -18.51 -27.47 -9.93
CA GLU A 402 -17.20 -27.15 -10.50
C GLU A 402 -17.30 -26.07 -11.58
N LEU A 403 -18.26 -26.16 -12.50
CA LEU A 403 -18.53 -25.11 -13.49
C LEU A 403 -18.91 -23.78 -12.83
N TRP A 404 -19.71 -23.80 -11.77
CA TRP A 404 -20.06 -22.60 -11.01
C TRP A 404 -18.84 -22.01 -10.30
N ARG A 405 -17.99 -22.85 -9.69
CA ARG A 405 -16.71 -22.44 -9.08
C ARG A 405 -15.79 -21.82 -10.12
N MET A 406 -15.65 -22.42 -11.29
CA MET A 406 -14.85 -21.89 -12.40
C MET A 406 -15.41 -20.57 -12.94
N ARG A 407 -16.74 -20.43 -13.05
CA ARG A 407 -17.38 -19.15 -13.42
C ARG A 407 -17.17 -18.06 -12.36
N SER A 408 -17.24 -18.42 -11.08
CA SER A 408 -16.96 -17.51 -9.97
C SER A 408 -15.48 -17.06 -9.95
N GLN A 409 -14.56 -17.99 -10.14
CA GLN A 409 -13.13 -17.71 -10.32
C GLN A 409 -12.86 -16.86 -11.56
N HIS A 410 -13.57 -17.08 -12.66
CA HIS A 410 -13.45 -16.24 -13.84
C HIS A 410 -13.96 -14.82 -13.58
N ARG A 411 -15.09 -14.65 -12.89
CA ARG A 411 -15.65 -13.34 -12.51
C ARG A 411 -14.74 -12.56 -11.57
N THR A 412 -14.16 -13.23 -10.58
CA THR A 412 -13.17 -12.61 -9.68
C THR A 412 -11.91 -12.24 -10.44
N PHE A 413 -11.42 -13.10 -11.34
CA PHE A 413 -10.29 -12.78 -12.21
C PHE A 413 -10.57 -11.58 -13.14
N THR A 414 -11.76 -11.48 -13.73
CA THR A 414 -12.13 -10.30 -14.55
C THR A 414 -12.26 -9.04 -13.69
N HIS A 415 -12.78 -9.14 -12.47
CA HIS A 415 -12.81 -8.02 -11.52
C HIS A 415 -11.39 -7.54 -11.15
N VAL A 416 -10.49 -8.47 -10.81
CA VAL A 416 -9.08 -8.16 -10.50
C VAL A 416 -8.38 -7.57 -11.73
N LYS A 417 -8.66 -8.08 -12.94
CA LYS A 417 -8.12 -7.52 -14.19
C LYS A 417 -8.63 -6.10 -14.45
N LEU A 418 -9.92 -5.82 -14.20
CA LEU A 418 -10.50 -4.49 -14.29
C LEU A 418 -9.87 -3.54 -13.27
N HIS A 419 -9.71 -3.98 -12.02
CA HIS A 419 -9.08 -3.20 -10.96
C HIS A 419 -7.61 -2.90 -11.27
N ALA A 420 -6.86 -3.88 -11.77
CA ALA A 420 -5.47 -3.69 -12.20
C ALA A 420 -5.36 -2.72 -13.39
N ASN A 421 -6.32 -2.74 -14.32
CA ASN A 421 -6.37 -1.79 -15.44
C ASN A 421 -6.75 -0.38 -14.97
N LEU A 422 -7.71 -0.24 -14.05
CA LEU A 422 -8.06 1.04 -13.43
C LEU A 422 -6.89 1.62 -12.63
N PHE A 423 -6.19 0.79 -11.86
CA PHE A 423 -5.01 1.21 -11.12
C PHE A 423 -3.87 1.65 -12.05
N LYS A 424 -3.63 0.94 -13.15
CA LYS A 424 -2.68 1.38 -14.19
C LYS A 424 -3.09 2.69 -14.84
N LEU A 425 -4.39 2.89 -15.10
CA LEU A 425 -4.91 4.14 -15.64
C LEU A 425 -4.72 5.29 -14.63
N GLN A 426 -4.99 5.05 -13.35
CA GLN A 426 -4.78 6.01 -12.27
C GLN A 426 -3.31 6.42 -12.15
N ILE A 427 -2.38 5.46 -12.11
CA ILE A 427 -0.93 5.74 -12.13
C ILE A 427 -0.55 6.54 -13.39
N SER A 428 -1.13 6.23 -14.55
CA SER A 428 -0.83 6.96 -15.78
C SER A 428 -1.34 8.41 -15.75
N LEU A 429 -2.47 8.67 -15.09
CA LEU A 429 -3.04 10.00 -14.89
C LEU A 429 -2.26 10.79 -13.85
N GLU A 430 -1.86 10.15 -12.74
CA GLU A 430 -1.00 10.75 -11.72
C GLU A 430 0.38 11.10 -12.30
N ARG A 431 0.95 10.22 -13.15
CA ARG A 431 2.19 10.52 -13.87
C ARG A 431 2.03 11.71 -14.82
N LYS A 432 0.93 11.79 -15.58
CA LYS A 432 0.64 12.95 -16.44
C LYS A 432 0.47 14.24 -15.64
N ARG A 433 -0.22 14.19 -14.50
CA ARG A 433 -0.34 15.34 -13.59
C ARG A 433 1.01 15.76 -13.02
N ALA A 434 1.87 14.82 -12.64
CA ALA A 434 3.22 15.12 -12.18
C ALA A 434 4.08 15.73 -13.29
N GLU A 435 3.98 15.25 -14.53
CA GLU A 435 4.64 15.86 -15.69
C GLU A 435 4.09 17.26 -16.01
N GLU A 436 2.78 17.48 -15.88
CA GLU A 436 2.16 18.80 -16.06
C GLU A 436 2.57 19.78 -14.96
N LEU A 437 2.64 19.34 -13.70
CA LEU A 437 3.15 20.12 -12.57
C LEU A 437 4.63 20.46 -12.75
N GLY A 438 5.46 19.48 -13.15
CA GLY A 438 6.88 19.71 -13.45
C GLY A 438 7.08 20.75 -14.55
N ARG A 439 6.29 20.71 -15.63
CA ARG A 439 6.31 21.74 -16.68
C ARG A 439 5.79 23.11 -16.23
N LEU A 440 4.95 23.15 -15.18
CA LEU A 440 4.45 24.39 -14.59
C LEU A 440 5.52 25.01 -13.68
N GLU A 441 6.19 24.18 -12.88
CA GLU A 441 7.34 24.57 -12.06
C GLU A 441 8.52 25.05 -12.90
N GLU A 442 8.84 24.37 -14.01
CA GLU A 442 9.87 24.81 -14.95
C GLU A 442 9.53 26.17 -15.58
N ARG A 443 8.29 26.37 -16.03
CA ARG A 443 7.83 27.67 -16.54
C ARG A 443 7.87 28.77 -15.49
N LEU A 444 7.43 28.49 -14.26
CA LEU A 444 7.49 29.47 -13.18
C LEU A 444 8.94 29.80 -12.78
N ARG A 445 9.85 28.82 -12.85
CA ARG A 445 11.29 29.06 -12.68
C ARG A 445 11.85 29.92 -13.81
N GLU A 446 11.52 29.63 -15.06
CA GLU A 446 11.93 30.45 -16.21
C GLU A 446 11.39 31.88 -16.08
N ASP A 447 10.10 32.06 -15.77
CA ASP A 447 9.49 33.37 -15.55
C ASP A 447 10.15 34.13 -14.39
N TYR A 448 10.51 33.42 -13.31
CA TYR A 448 11.21 34.03 -12.18
C TYR A 448 12.65 34.42 -12.54
N MET A 449 13.38 33.56 -13.27
CA MET A 449 14.73 33.86 -13.76
C MET A 449 14.72 35.04 -14.72
N VAL A 450 13.76 35.09 -15.65
CA VAL A 450 13.58 36.22 -16.57
C VAL A 450 13.29 37.51 -15.80
N LYS A 451 12.45 37.46 -14.75
CA LYS A 451 12.23 38.64 -13.87
C LYS A 451 13.47 39.05 -13.08
N CYS A 452 14.27 38.09 -12.61
CA CYS A 452 15.55 38.38 -11.96
C CYS A 452 16.55 39.01 -12.93
N ASP A 453 16.61 38.52 -14.17
CA ASP A 453 17.45 39.07 -15.22
C ASP A 453 16.98 40.46 -15.63
N GLU A 454 15.67 40.67 -15.81
CA GLU A 454 15.05 41.98 -16.05
C GLU A 454 15.37 42.95 -14.92
N MET A 455 15.21 42.57 -13.66
CA MET A 455 15.51 43.43 -12.51
C MET A 455 17.01 43.73 -12.38
N THR A 456 17.87 42.76 -12.71
CA THR A 456 19.32 42.96 -12.74
C THR A 456 19.70 43.92 -13.87
N GLN A 457 19.03 43.81 -15.01
CA GLN A 457 19.24 44.67 -16.17
C GLN A 457 18.71 46.08 -15.93
N THR A 458 17.54 46.26 -15.30
CA THR A 458 17.06 47.60 -14.92
C THR A 458 17.99 48.25 -13.90
N LEU A 459 18.50 47.52 -12.91
CA LEU A 459 19.48 48.05 -11.96
C LEU A 459 20.82 48.38 -12.65
N HIS A 460 21.21 47.61 -13.67
CA HIS A 460 22.40 47.92 -14.47
C HIS A 460 22.19 49.19 -15.31
N ASP A 461 21.04 49.31 -15.97
CA ASP A 461 20.68 50.47 -16.79
C ASP A 461 20.52 51.73 -15.93
N GLU A 462 19.90 51.65 -14.76
CA GLU A 462 19.82 52.75 -13.78
C GLU A 462 21.21 53.18 -13.28
N ARG A 463 22.12 52.22 -13.05
CA ARG A 463 23.52 52.53 -12.70
C ARG A 463 24.24 53.22 -13.86
N LEU A 464 24.04 52.77 -15.10
CA LEU A 464 24.61 53.41 -16.29
C LEU A 464 24.02 54.81 -16.51
N GLU A 465 22.73 55.00 -16.28
CA GLU A 465 22.05 56.30 -16.32
C GLU A 465 22.62 57.26 -15.26
N ALA A 466 22.81 56.78 -14.02
CA ALA A 466 23.42 57.56 -12.96
C ALA A 466 24.89 57.92 -13.26
N ILE A 467 25.67 56.98 -13.82
CA ILE A 467 27.03 57.25 -14.27
C ILE A 467 27.04 58.27 -15.42
N ARG A 468 26.11 58.16 -16.39
CA ARG A 468 25.96 59.14 -17.47
C ARG A 468 25.60 60.52 -16.94
N SER A 469 24.62 60.62 -16.03
CA SER A 469 24.20 61.88 -15.42
C SER A 469 25.32 62.53 -14.60
N MET A 470 26.04 61.74 -13.81
CA MET A 470 27.23 62.25 -13.12
C MET A 470 28.29 62.71 -14.12
N LYS A 471 28.58 61.92 -15.16
CA LYS A 471 29.56 62.30 -16.18
C LYS A 471 29.15 63.60 -16.91
N GLU A 472 27.90 63.76 -17.28
CA GLU A 472 27.36 64.99 -17.88
C GLU A 472 27.48 66.18 -16.93
N SER A 473 27.22 66.00 -15.63
CA SER A 473 27.46 67.05 -14.62
C SER A 473 28.94 67.41 -14.51
N HIS A 474 29.83 66.42 -14.48
CA HIS A 474 31.28 66.63 -14.43
C HIS A 474 31.82 67.29 -15.70
N ASP A 475 31.32 66.89 -16.87
CA ASP A 475 31.67 67.48 -18.16
C ASP A 475 31.16 68.92 -18.23
N LYS A 476 29.98 69.21 -17.69
CA LYS A 476 29.43 70.57 -17.56
C LYS A 476 30.24 71.42 -16.58
N ASP A 477 30.58 70.91 -15.40
CA ASP A 477 31.45 71.61 -14.44
C ASP A 477 32.84 71.88 -15.06
N ARG A 478 33.34 70.94 -15.87
CA ARG A 478 34.59 71.10 -16.61
C ARG A 478 34.45 72.14 -17.71
N GLU A 479 33.33 72.19 -18.43
CA GLU A 479 33.03 73.22 -19.42
C GLU A 479 32.91 74.61 -18.77
N GLU A 480 32.18 74.73 -17.66
CA GLU A 480 32.05 75.98 -16.89
C GLU A 480 33.42 76.44 -16.34
N LEU A 481 34.24 75.51 -15.84
CA LEU A 481 35.60 75.81 -15.39
C LEU A 481 36.49 76.23 -16.58
N ASN A 482 36.34 75.59 -17.74
CA ASN A 482 37.10 75.92 -18.94
C ASN A 482 36.64 77.25 -19.55
N GLU A 483 35.36 77.59 -19.49
CA GLU A 483 34.84 78.92 -19.79
C GLU A 483 35.43 79.95 -18.83
N PHE A 484 35.46 79.67 -17.53
CA PHE A 484 36.09 80.54 -16.54
C PHE A 484 37.58 80.76 -16.86
N TYR A 485 38.33 79.68 -17.14
CA TYR A 485 39.73 79.76 -17.57
C TYR A 485 39.91 80.52 -18.89
N LEU A 486 39.02 80.35 -19.87
CA LEU A 486 39.04 81.09 -21.12
C LEU A 486 38.72 82.57 -20.91
N GLN A 487 37.83 82.89 -19.97
CA GLN A 487 37.49 84.25 -19.60
C GLN A 487 38.64 84.94 -18.87
N ASP A 488 39.26 84.26 -17.90
CA ASP A 488 40.44 84.72 -17.16
C ASP A 488 41.65 84.86 -18.10
N LYS A 489 41.85 83.89 -19.00
CA LYS A 489 42.84 83.94 -20.06
C LYS A 489 42.57 85.09 -21.03
N SER A 490 41.32 85.33 -21.43
CA SER A 490 40.94 86.45 -22.30
C SER A 490 41.16 87.79 -21.60
N GLN A 491 40.88 87.90 -20.30
CA GLN A 491 41.16 89.11 -19.51
C GLN A 491 42.67 89.35 -19.40
N LEU A 492 43.44 88.31 -19.11
CA LEU A 492 44.91 88.38 -19.10
C LEU A 492 45.48 88.67 -20.49
N GLU A 493 44.92 88.10 -21.56
CA GLU A 493 45.30 88.41 -22.95
C GLU A 493 44.90 89.83 -23.34
N GLU A 494 43.78 90.38 -22.86
CA GLU A 494 43.43 91.80 -23.02
C GLU A 494 44.37 92.71 -22.23
N GLU A 495 44.73 92.38 -20.99
CA GLU A 495 45.69 93.13 -20.19
C GLU A 495 47.09 93.09 -20.80
N LEU A 496 47.51 91.92 -21.29
CA LEU A 496 48.80 91.69 -21.92
C LEU A 496 48.83 92.26 -23.34
N ALA A 497 47.72 92.26 -24.07
CA ALA A 497 47.56 92.98 -25.34
C ALA A 497 47.48 94.49 -25.14
N ALA A 498 46.91 95.00 -24.04
CA ALA A 498 46.95 96.42 -23.71
C ALA A 498 48.38 96.87 -23.36
N LEU A 499 49.12 96.05 -22.59
CA LEU A 499 50.55 96.25 -22.32
C LEU A 499 51.39 96.15 -23.59
N HIS A 500 51.18 95.12 -24.42
CA HIS A 500 51.87 94.93 -25.69
C HIS A 500 51.45 95.95 -26.74
N ALA A 501 50.22 96.48 -26.76
CA ALA A 501 49.80 97.54 -27.66
C ALA A 501 50.46 98.87 -27.26
N ALA A 502 50.61 99.14 -25.97
CA ALA A 502 51.40 100.27 -25.48
C ALA A 502 52.89 100.13 -25.88
N GLN A 503 53.45 98.91 -25.79
CA GLN A 503 54.84 98.61 -26.14
C GLN A 503 55.08 98.52 -27.66
N MET A 504 54.11 98.01 -28.43
CA MET A 504 54.13 97.93 -29.88
C MET A 504 53.86 99.27 -30.51
N GLN A 505 53.04 100.16 -29.94
CA GLN A 505 52.95 101.53 -30.45
C GLN A 505 54.31 102.25 -30.34
N GLN A 506 55.07 101.97 -29.26
CA GLN A 506 56.44 102.46 -29.08
C GLN A 506 57.46 101.84 -30.05
N ILE A 507 57.30 100.56 -30.45
CA ILE A 507 58.21 99.85 -31.38
C ILE A 507 57.79 100.04 -32.86
N LYS A 508 56.50 100.22 -33.15
CA LYS A 508 55.94 100.41 -34.50
C LYS A 508 56.24 101.80 -35.05
N ASP A 509 56.39 102.80 -34.18
CA ASP A 509 56.98 104.10 -34.52
C ASP A 509 58.49 104.00 -34.85
N GLN A 510 59.16 102.89 -34.51
CA GLN A 510 60.58 102.62 -34.85
C GLN A 510 60.76 101.65 -36.03
N CYS A 511 59.90 100.64 -36.20
CA CYS A 511 60.02 99.59 -37.23
C CYS A 511 59.28 99.86 -38.55
N ALA A 512 58.43 100.88 -38.64
CA ALA A 512 57.79 101.28 -39.91
C ALA A 512 58.80 101.76 -40.98
N SER A 513 60.06 101.98 -40.62
CA SER A 513 61.14 102.39 -41.53
C SER A 513 61.91 101.22 -42.18
N THR A 514 61.77 99.98 -41.69
CA THR A 514 62.63 98.84 -42.11
C THR A 514 61.93 97.68 -42.80
N SER A 515 60.59 97.58 -42.76
CA SER A 515 59.87 96.39 -43.29
C SER A 515 59.55 96.41 -44.79
N LYS A 516 59.67 97.55 -45.48
CA LYS A 516 59.29 97.68 -46.90
C LYS A 516 60.29 97.09 -47.91
N SER A 517 61.46 96.58 -47.47
CA SER A 517 62.49 96.03 -48.37
C SER A 517 62.61 94.51 -48.35
N VAL A 518 61.93 93.80 -47.44
CA VAL A 518 62.08 92.33 -47.26
C VAL A 518 60.95 91.54 -47.95
N GLU A 519 59.78 92.13 -48.16
CA GLU A 519 58.62 91.43 -48.78
C GLU A 519 58.82 91.09 -50.26
N VAL A 520 59.66 91.81 -51.01
CA VAL A 520 59.88 91.57 -52.46
C VAL A 520 60.81 90.38 -52.75
N ASN A 521 61.59 89.90 -51.77
CA ASN A 521 62.53 88.78 -51.97
C ASN A 521 61.95 87.40 -51.64
N ALA A 522 60.79 87.31 -50.97
CA ALA A 522 60.19 86.02 -50.60
C ALA A 522 59.27 85.44 -51.71
N GLU A 523 58.69 86.28 -52.56
CA GLU A 523 57.76 85.86 -53.62
C GLU A 523 58.45 85.09 -54.76
N ASN A 524 59.72 85.37 -55.06
CA ASN A 524 60.45 84.69 -56.15
C ASN A 524 60.88 83.24 -55.80
N THR A 525 61.05 82.91 -54.51
CA THR A 525 61.45 81.57 -54.04
C THR A 525 60.33 80.54 -54.00
N ILE A 526 59.06 80.97 -54.02
CA ILE A 526 57.89 80.08 -53.96
C ILE A 526 57.53 79.53 -55.34
N GLU A 527 57.91 80.22 -56.41
CA GLU A 527 57.59 79.83 -57.79
C GLU A 527 58.53 78.72 -58.33
N ASP A 528 59.77 78.65 -57.84
CA ASP A 528 60.73 77.60 -58.20
C ASP A 528 60.43 76.25 -57.53
N LEU A 529 59.86 76.24 -56.31
CA LEU A 529 59.50 75.01 -55.59
C LEU A 529 58.26 74.31 -56.16
N ARG A 530 57.37 75.03 -56.88
CA ARG A 530 56.20 74.43 -57.54
C ARG A 530 56.60 73.61 -58.78
N ARG A 531 57.64 74.03 -59.51
CA ARG A 531 58.15 73.32 -60.69
C ARG A 531 58.79 71.95 -60.37
N GLN A 532 59.35 71.78 -59.18
CA GLN A 532 59.92 70.49 -58.74
C GLN A 532 58.85 69.46 -58.32
N ASN A 533 57.68 69.90 -57.86
CA ASN A 533 56.61 69.00 -57.42
C ASN A 533 55.89 68.30 -58.60
N ASP A 534 55.79 68.98 -59.75
CA ASP A 534 55.15 68.42 -60.94
C ASP A 534 56.00 67.35 -61.65
N GLN A 535 57.34 67.37 -61.49
CA GLN A 535 58.23 66.33 -62.01
C GLN A 535 58.17 65.03 -61.20
N LEU A 536 57.90 65.10 -59.88
CA LEU A 536 57.76 63.91 -59.03
C LEU A 536 56.44 63.16 -59.24
N LYS A 537 55.36 63.86 -59.65
CA LYS A 537 54.07 63.22 -59.98
C LYS A 537 54.13 62.38 -61.26
N GLN A 538 54.97 62.77 -62.23
CA GLN A 538 55.14 62.02 -63.48
C GLN A 538 55.92 60.71 -63.27
N SER A 539 56.86 60.66 -62.30
CA SER A 539 57.61 59.45 -61.93
C SER A 539 56.77 58.41 -61.19
N ASN A 540 55.78 58.83 -60.40
CA ASN A 540 54.89 57.91 -59.67
C ASN A 540 53.83 57.26 -60.58
N GLY A 541 53.48 57.88 -61.72
CA GLY A 541 52.59 57.27 -62.70
C GLY A 541 53.21 56.06 -63.42
N GLN A 542 54.52 56.10 -63.67
CA GLN A 542 55.25 55.03 -64.36
C GLN A 542 55.48 53.80 -63.46
N LEU A 543 55.63 53.99 -62.14
CA LEU A 543 55.73 52.89 -61.16
C LEU A 543 54.38 52.19 -60.88
N ALA A 544 53.25 52.86 -61.15
CA ALA A 544 51.92 52.28 -60.98
C ALA A 544 51.53 51.35 -62.16
N GLU A 545 52.01 51.62 -63.37
CA GLU A 545 51.81 50.75 -64.54
C GLU A 545 52.65 49.46 -64.45
N GLU A 546 53.85 49.50 -63.88
CA GLU A 546 54.68 48.29 -63.66
C GLU A 546 54.11 47.36 -62.56
N LEU A 547 53.40 47.90 -61.56
CA LEU A 547 52.69 47.11 -60.54
C LEU A 547 51.41 46.44 -61.08
N ALA A 548 50.72 47.06 -62.03
CA ALA A 548 49.56 46.45 -62.71
C ALA A 548 49.98 45.26 -63.59
N GLU A 549 51.13 45.35 -64.26
CA GLU A 549 51.65 44.30 -65.15
C GLU A 549 52.19 43.07 -64.39
N ILE A 550 52.67 43.25 -63.15
CA ILE A 550 53.07 42.13 -62.26
C ILE A 550 51.84 41.44 -61.65
N THR A 551 50.79 42.20 -61.33
CA THR A 551 49.54 41.64 -60.76
C THR A 551 48.80 40.78 -61.80
N GLN A 552 48.78 41.20 -63.06
CA GLN A 552 48.21 40.42 -64.17
C GLN A 552 49.00 39.13 -64.48
N LYS A 553 50.30 39.07 -64.18
CA LYS A 553 51.11 37.83 -64.30
C LYS A 553 50.88 36.85 -63.14
N CYS A 554 50.51 37.33 -61.96
CA CYS A 554 50.13 36.47 -60.82
C CYS A 554 48.73 35.86 -60.98
N GLU A 555 47.77 36.57 -61.60
CA GLU A 555 46.43 36.04 -61.89
C GLU A 555 46.45 34.93 -62.96
N VAL A 556 47.31 35.06 -63.98
CA VAL A 556 47.48 34.01 -65.01
C VAL A 556 48.11 32.73 -64.43
N ILE A 557 48.99 32.84 -63.43
CA ILE A 557 49.58 31.68 -62.74
C ILE A 557 48.56 30.97 -61.83
N SER A 558 47.68 31.70 -61.16
CA SER A 558 46.59 31.12 -60.36
C SER A 558 45.56 30.37 -61.22
N CYS A 559 45.21 30.90 -62.40
CA CYS A 559 44.31 30.20 -63.33
C CYS A 559 44.94 28.91 -63.90
N THR A 560 46.26 28.87 -64.14
CA THR A 560 46.91 27.63 -64.59
C THR A 560 46.97 26.54 -63.51
N PHE A 561 47.06 26.89 -62.22
CA PHE A 561 47.01 25.91 -61.13
C PHE A 561 45.58 25.39 -60.85
N GLU A 562 44.56 26.23 -61.04
CA GLU A 562 43.15 25.80 -60.92
C GLU A 562 42.73 24.89 -62.09
N ASP A 563 43.21 25.16 -63.31
CA ASP A 563 42.97 24.30 -64.48
C ASP A 563 43.74 22.96 -64.39
N GLU A 564 44.95 22.92 -63.82
CA GLU A 564 45.70 21.68 -63.57
C GLU A 564 45.09 20.83 -62.42
N LEU A 565 44.55 21.46 -61.38
CA LEU A 565 43.78 20.77 -60.33
C LEU A 565 42.42 20.27 -60.84
N GLY A 566 41.78 21.01 -61.75
CA GLY A 566 40.57 20.58 -62.45
C GLY A 566 40.82 19.40 -63.39
N ALA A 567 41.94 19.40 -64.11
CA ALA A 567 42.35 18.30 -64.99
C ALA A 567 42.68 17.02 -64.21
N LEU A 568 43.40 17.12 -63.08
CA LEU A 568 43.69 15.98 -62.21
C LEU A 568 42.44 15.44 -61.50
N ARG A 569 41.46 16.29 -61.17
CA ARG A 569 40.18 15.87 -60.61
C ARG A 569 39.31 15.17 -61.66
N LEU A 570 39.27 15.66 -62.90
CA LEU A 570 38.60 15.00 -64.03
C LEU A 570 39.30 13.71 -64.47
N GLU A 571 40.62 13.59 -64.35
CA GLU A 571 41.37 12.34 -64.56
C GLU A 571 41.13 11.32 -63.44
N TRP A 572 41.00 11.77 -62.19
CA TRP A 572 40.63 10.91 -61.07
C TRP A 572 39.17 10.44 -61.17
N GLU A 573 38.25 11.33 -61.52
CA GLU A 573 36.84 10.99 -61.76
C GLU A 573 36.67 10.09 -62.99
N ARG A 574 37.46 10.29 -64.07
CA ARG A 574 37.53 9.33 -65.19
C ARG A 574 38.13 8.00 -64.78
N LYS A 575 39.17 7.95 -63.94
CA LYS A 575 39.73 6.70 -63.43
C LYS A 575 38.74 5.97 -62.52
N GLN A 576 38.01 6.69 -61.68
CA GLN A 576 36.98 6.13 -60.80
C GLN A 576 35.75 5.67 -61.60
N ALA A 577 35.35 6.40 -62.65
CA ALA A 577 34.31 5.99 -63.58
C ALA A 577 34.74 4.77 -64.42
N ASN A 578 35.98 4.71 -64.90
CA ASN A 578 36.51 3.53 -65.60
C ASN A 578 36.66 2.32 -64.67
N TRP A 579 37.04 2.50 -63.41
CA TRP A 579 37.07 1.41 -62.41
C TRP A 579 35.66 0.86 -62.15
N ASN A 580 34.66 1.73 -62.02
CA ASN A 580 33.26 1.35 -61.84
C ASN A 580 32.60 0.79 -63.12
N ILE A 581 33.20 1.01 -64.31
CA ILE A 581 32.77 0.40 -65.58
C ILE A 581 33.48 -0.94 -65.79
N GLU A 582 34.76 -1.08 -65.41
CA GLU A 582 35.49 -2.36 -65.45
C GLU A 582 35.03 -3.34 -64.37
N GLU A 583 34.63 -2.87 -63.19
CA GLU A 583 33.99 -3.69 -62.14
C GLU A 583 32.62 -4.20 -62.59
N ARG A 584 31.78 -3.33 -63.20
CA ARG A 584 30.51 -3.75 -63.82
C ARG A 584 30.68 -4.62 -65.06
N ALA A 585 31.72 -4.40 -65.87
CA ALA A 585 32.00 -5.23 -67.05
C ALA A 585 32.57 -6.61 -66.65
N MET A 586 33.31 -6.71 -65.54
CA MET A 586 33.74 -8.00 -64.96
C MET A 586 32.58 -8.75 -64.30
N GLU A 587 31.69 -8.06 -63.60
CA GLU A 587 30.44 -8.66 -63.06
C GLU A 587 29.51 -9.11 -64.18
N GLU A 588 29.33 -8.34 -65.26
CA GLU A 588 28.53 -8.74 -66.43
C GLU A 588 29.18 -9.86 -67.27
N LEU A 589 30.51 -9.96 -67.33
CA LEU A 589 31.21 -11.09 -67.98
C LEU A 589 31.19 -12.37 -67.13
N GLN A 590 31.23 -12.24 -65.79
CA GLN A 590 31.06 -13.37 -64.87
C GLN A 590 29.59 -13.85 -64.85
N GLU A 591 28.60 -12.95 -64.87
CA GLU A 591 27.19 -13.32 -64.99
C GLU A 591 26.87 -13.92 -66.38
N ARG A 592 27.40 -13.39 -67.49
CA ARG A 592 27.17 -13.99 -68.82
C ARG A 592 27.82 -15.38 -68.96
N GLN A 593 29.01 -15.62 -68.39
CA GLN A 593 29.64 -16.95 -68.44
C GLN A 593 29.01 -17.96 -67.46
N GLU A 594 28.43 -17.53 -66.34
CA GLU A 594 27.65 -18.39 -65.44
C GLU A 594 26.24 -18.66 -65.95
N VAL A 595 25.61 -17.70 -66.64
CA VAL A 595 24.29 -17.86 -67.26
C VAL A 595 24.37 -18.75 -68.50
N GLU A 596 25.36 -18.59 -69.40
CA GLU A 596 25.50 -19.46 -70.59
C GLU A 596 25.91 -20.91 -70.24
N LYS A 597 26.66 -21.13 -69.14
CA LYS A 597 26.94 -22.49 -68.64
C LYS A 597 25.74 -23.10 -67.89
N ARG A 598 24.86 -22.30 -67.29
CA ARG A 598 23.62 -22.76 -66.64
C ARG A 598 22.49 -22.97 -67.63
N THR A 599 22.30 -22.14 -68.65
CA THR A 599 21.20 -22.29 -69.63
C THR A 599 21.43 -23.48 -70.57
N ALA A 600 22.66 -23.69 -71.07
CA ALA A 600 22.96 -24.84 -71.94
C ALA A 600 22.96 -26.21 -71.20
N TYR A 601 23.22 -26.22 -69.89
CA TYR A 601 23.13 -27.43 -69.04
C TYR A 601 21.69 -27.67 -68.52
N ASN A 602 20.94 -26.61 -68.21
CA ASN A 602 19.58 -26.71 -67.69
C ASN A 602 18.53 -26.93 -68.78
N GLU A 603 18.70 -26.46 -70.02
CA GLU A 603 17.78 -26.77 -71.12
C GLU A 603 17.85 -28.25 -71.54
N GLY A 604 19.05 -28.84 -71.56
CA GLY A 604 19.24 -30.27 -71.83
C GLY A 604 18.81 -31.22 -70.69
N GLN A 605 18.81 -30.76 -69.43
CA GLN A 605 18.20 -31.48 -68.32
C GLN A 605 16.68 -31.25 -68.24
N GLN A 606 16.18 -30.03 -68.42
CA GLN A 606 14.75 -29.71 -68.35
C GLN A 606 13.93 -30.44 -69.41
N ASP A 607 14.44 -30.67 -70.61
CA ASP A 607 13.68 -31.39 -71.64
C ASP A 607 13.57 -32.89 -71.33
N ARG A 608 14.61 -33.51 -70.73
CA ARG A 608 14.56 -34.90 -70.27
C ARG A 608 13.78 -35.08 -68.96
N GLU A 609 13.82 -34.07 -68.09
CA GLU A 609 13.06 -34.05 -66.83
C GLU A 609 11.58 -33.70 -67.06
N LYS A 610 11.23 -32.86 -68.05
CA LYS A 610 9.84 -32.60 -68.46
C LYS A 610 9.18 -33.84 -69.07
N GLU A 611 9.87 -34.59 -69.92
CA GLU A 611 9.34 -35.83 -70.49
C GLU A 611 9.16 -36.91 -69.41
N TRP A 612 10.09 -37.02 -68.46
CA TRP A 612 9.95 -37.93 -67.30
C TRP A 612 8.91 -37.46 -66.27
N GLN A 613 8.79 -36.15 -66.01
CA GLN A 613 7.81 -35.59 -65.07
C GLN A 613 6.39 -35.62 -65.66
N GLN A 614 6.19 -35.42 -66.96
CA GLN A 614 4.89 -35.59 -67.60
C GLN A 614 4.42 -37.05 -67.59
N ALA A 615 5.32 -38.01 -67.82
CA ALA A 615 4.99 -39.44 -67.69
C ALA A 615 4.70 -39.86 -66.23
N ALA A 616 5.46 -39.32 -65.26
CA ALA A 616 5.25 -39.58 -63.84
C ALA A 616 4.01 -38.85 -63.26
N GLN A 617 3.67 -37.65 -63.76
CA GLN A 617 2.46 -36.92 -63.41
C GLN A 617 1.21 -37.61 -63.94
N GLN A 618 1.19 -38.10 -65.19
CA GLN A 618 0.02 -38.81 -65.71
C GLN A 618 -0.27 -40.12 -64.96
N ILE A 619 0.76 -40.80 -64.45
CA ILE A 619 0.59 -42.02 -63.63
C ILE A 619 0.17 -41.65 -62.20
N LYS A 620 0.76 -40.61 -61.60
CA LYS A 620 0.38 -40.12 -60.27
C LYS A 620 -1.01 -39.47 -60.25
N GLU A 621 -1.42 -38.77 -61.29
CA GLU A 621 -2.75 -38.15 -61.40
C GLU A 621 -3.81 -39.23 -61.54
N ARG A 622 -3.60 -40.28 -62.34
CA ARG A 622 -4.54 -41.41 -62.41
C ARG A 622 -4.65 -42.17 -61.09
N GLN A 623 -3.52 -42.44 -60.43
CA GLN A 623 -3.52 -43.09 -59.11
C GLN A 623 -4.10 -42.18 -58.02
N ARG A 624 -3.91 -40.87 -58.09
CA ARG A 624 -4.47 -39.90 -57.14
C ARG A 624 -5.94 -39.66 -57.40
N GLU A 625 -6.42 -39.63 -58.63
CA GLU A 625 -7.86 -39.55 -58.96
C GLU A 625 -8.63 -40.81 -58.53
N GLU A 626 -8.05 -42.01 -58.69
CA GLU A 626 -8.67 -43.25 -58.18
C GLU A 626 -8.63 -43.31 -56.64
N LEU A 627 -7.53 -42.88 -56.00
CA LEU A 627 -7.44 -42.81 -54.55
C LEU A 627 -8.36 -41.72 -53.98
N ASP A 628 -8.47 -40.57 -54.63
CA ASP A 628 -9.35 -39.46 -54.24
C ASP A 628 -10.82 -39.85 -54.45
N LYS A 629 -11.18 -40.61 -55.50
CA LYS A 629 -12.54 -41.14 -55.66
C LYS A 629 -12.89 -42.13 -54.56
N VAL A 630 -12.01 -43.09 -54.27
CA VAL A 630 -12.24 -44.08 -53.20
C VAL A 630 -12.22 -43.41 -51.82
N GLN A 631 -11.36 -42.42 -51.60
CA GLN A 631 -11.37 -41.62 -50.36
C GLN A 631 -12.61 -40.73 -50.28
N GLN A 632 -13.07 -40.12 -51.37
CA GLN A 632 -14.30 -39.32 -51.36
C GLN A 632 -15.53 -40.19 -51.12
N GLU A 633 -15.61 -41.39 -51.70
CA GLU A 633 -16.69 -42.34 -51.45
C GLU A 633 -16.64 -42.90 -50.02
N ALA A 634 -15.45 -43.22 -49.49
CA ALA A 634 -15.29 -43.65 -48.10
C ALA A 634 -15.59 -42.52 -47.11
N VAL A 635 -15.14 -41.29 -47.37
CA VAL A 635 -15.41 -40.12 -46.53
C VAL A 635 -16.88 -39.70 -46.63
N ALA A 636 -17.52 -39.82 -47.80
CA ALA A 636 -18.96 -39.58 -47.94
C ALA A 636 -19.79 -40.65 -47.22
N ALA A 637 -19.37 -41.92 -47.26
CA ALA A 637 -20.01 -42.99 -46.51
C ALA A 637 -19.82 -42.84 -44.99
N ILE A 638 -18.62 -42.45 -44.54
CA ILE A 638 -18.33 -42.15 -43.15
C ILE A 638 -19.11 -40.92 -42.69
N ARG A 639 -19.14 -39.82 -43.46
CA ARG A 639 -19.97 -38.64 -43.12
C ARG A 639 -21.45 -38.95 -43.10
N ALA A 640 -21.97 -39.73 -44.05
CA ALA A 640 -23.38 -40.11 -44.03
C ALA A 640 -23.72 -41.02 -42.83
N ALA A 641 -22.77 -41.84 -42.37
CA ALA A 641 -22.91 -42.61 -41.14
C ALA A 641 -22.81 -41.70 -39.90
N GLU A 642 -21.83 -40.81 -39.84
CA GLU A 642 -21.65 -39.81 -38.78
C GLU A 642 -22.85 -38.88 -38.66
N GLU A 643 -23.41 -38.37 -39.77
CA GLU A 643 -24.62 -37.54 -39.78
C GLU A 643 -25.84 -38.33 -39.29
N ARG A 644 -25.96 -39.62 -39.62
CA ARG A 644 -27.05 -40.47 -39.09
C ARG A 644 -26.85 -40.78 -37.60
N HIS A 645 -25.62 -41.02 -37.17
CA HIS A 645 -25.31 -41.24 -35.76
C HIS A 645 -25.48 -39.95 -34.95
N GLU A 646 -25.06 -38.81 -35.47
CA GLU A 646 -25.23 -37.49 -34.87
C GLU A 646 -26.71 -37.11 -34.80
N MET A 647 -27.50 -37.34 -35.85
CA MET A 647 -28.95 -37.12 -35.81
C MET A 647 -29.65 -38.02 -34.79
N ARG A 648 -29.24 -39.29 -34.66
CA ARG A 648 -29.77 -40.20 -33.62
C ARG A 648 -29.31 -39.80 -32.23
N PHE A 649 -28.07 -39.37 -32.07
CA PHE A 649 -27.52 -38.93 -30.80
C PHE A 649 -28.14 -37.61 -30.37
N GLN A 650 -28.38 -36.68 -31.29
CA GLN A 650 -29.12 -35.44 -31.05
C GLN A 650 -30.58 -35.69 -30.74
N ALA A 651 -31.25 -36.65 -31.40
CA ALA A 651 -32.61 -37.05 -31.05
C ALA A 651 -32.67 -37.68 -29.66
N GLN A 652 -31.74 -38.59 -29.32
CA GLN A 652 -31.64 -39.18 -27.98
C GLN A 652 -31.29 -38.13 -26.92
N LEU A 653 -30.41 -37.17 -27.23
CA LEU A 653 -30.10 -36.05 -26.34
C LEU A 653 -31.30 -35.11 -26.18
N ALA A 654 -32.11 -34.90 -27.22
CA ALA A 654 -33.31 -34.09 -27.14
C ALA A 654 -34.39 -34.79 -26.29
N ASP A 655 -34.56 -36.10 -26.43
CA ASP A 655 -35.48 -36.89 -25.62
C ASP A 655 -35.02 -36.97 -24.16
N ILE A 656 -33.72 -37.17 -23.91
CA ILE A 656 -33.16 -37.14 -22.55
C ILE A 656 -33.27 -35.74 -21.95
N LYS A 657 -33.01 -34.67 -22.72
CA LYS A 657 -33.19 -33.29 -22.24
C LYS A 657 -34.66 -33.01 -21.92
N LYS A 658 -35.60 -33.43 -22.76
CA LYS A 658 -37.03 -33.28 -22.53
C LYS A 658 -37.47 -34.05 -21.28
N GLN A 659 -36.98 -35.28 -21.09
CA GLN A 659 -37.23 -36.06 -19.88
C GLN A 659 -36.61 -35.42 -18.64
N LEU A 660 -35.41 -34.83 -18.76
CA LEU A 660 -34.76 -34.13 -17.66
C LEU A 660 -35.47 -32.81 -17.33
N GLU A 661 -35.97 -32.09 -18.33
CA GLU A 661 -36.78 -30.87 -18.19
C GLU A 661 -38.14 -31.18 -17.58
N GLU A 662 -38.80 -32.28 -17.96
CA GLU A 662 -40.03 -32.77 -17.33
C GLU A 662 -39.79 -33.23 -15.89
N GLN A 663 -38.68 -33.93 -15.62
CA GLN A 663 -38.29 -34.31 -14.26
C GLN A 663 -37.91 -33.10 -13.40
N GLN A 664 -37.24 -32.09 -13.97
CA GLN A 664 -36.93 -30.84 -13.29
C GLN A 664 -38.19 -30.02 -13.05
N ALA A 665 -39.10 -29.94 -14.01
CA ALA A 665 -40.39 -29.27 -13.84
C ALA A 665 -41.22 -29.97 -12.75
N GLN A 666 -41.27 -31.29 -12.72
CA GLN A 666 -41.93 -32.06 -11.66
C GLN A 666 -41.23 -31.92 -10.30
N ALA A 667 -39.89 -31.91 -10.25
CA ALA A 667 -39.13 -31.68 -9.02
C ALA A 667 -39.29 -30.25 -8.49
N ILE A 668 -39.35 -29.25 -9.38
CA ILE A 668 -39.63 -27.87 -9.02
C ILE A 668 -41.08 -27.73 -8.56
N GLN A 669 -42.04 -28.36 -9.24
CA GLN A 669 -43.44 -28.35 -8.84
C GLN A 669 -43.62 -28.98 -7.45
N THR A 670 -43.03 -30.16 -7.21
CA THR A 670 -43.08 -30.84 -5.90
C THR A 670 -42.37 -30.06 -4.81
N LEU A 671 -41.19 -29.49 -5.07
CA LEU A 671 -40.51 -28.61 -4.11
C LEU A 671 -41.29 -27.32 -3.86
N THR A 672 -41.96 -26.76 -4.87
CA THR A 672 -42.80 -25.57 -4.71
C THR A 672 -44.06 -25.91 -3.90
N ASP A 673 -44.66 -27.06 -4.15
CA ASP A 673 -45.80 -27.56 -3.36
C ASP A 673 -45.35 -27.85 -1.92
N GLU A 674 -44.19 -28.46 -1.70
CA GLU A 674 -43.60 -28.71 -0.38
C GLU A 674 -43.24 -27.41 0.36
N ILE A 675 -42.67 -26.41 -0.32
CA ILE A 675 -42.36 -25.11 0.28
C ILE A 675 -43.66 -24.39 0.62
N THR A 676 -44.66 -24.38 -0.27
CA THR A 676 -45.94 -23.72 0.00
C THR A 676 -46.75 -24.44 1.07
N THR A 677 -46.67 -25.77 1.18
CA THR A 677 -47.27 -26.50 2.32
C THR A 677 -46.51 -26.22 3.60
N ARG A 678 -45.16 -26.21 3.59
CA ARG A 678 -44.34 -25.85 4.76
C ARG A 678 -44.61 -24.43 5.24
N GLU A 679 -44.74 -23.48 4.33
CA GLU A 679 -45.07 -22.09 4.65
C GLU A 679 -46.50 -21.96 5.18
N ARG A 680 -47.46 -22.70 4.64
CA ARG A 680 -48.83 -22.78 5.19
C ARG A 680 -48.84 -23.43 6.57
N GLU A 681 -48.10 -24.52 6.77
CA GLU A 681 -47.96 -25.20 8.07
C GLU A 681 -47.28 -24.29 9.09
N LEU A 682 -46.24 -23.55 8.72
CA LEU A 682 -45.59 -22.57 9.61
C LEU A 682 -46.52 -21.40 9.91
N ALA A 683 -47.23 -20.85 8.92
CA ALA A 683 -48.22 -19.81 9.13
C ALA A 683 -49.37 -20.29 10.02
N GLN A 684 -49.79 -21.54 9.87
CA GLN A 684 -50.80 -22.18 10.69
C GLN A 684 -50.30 -22.43 12.11
N GLN A 685 -49.07 -22.91 12.30
CA GLN A 685 -48.43 -23.06 13.62
C GLN A 685 -48.27 -21.70 14.31
N HIS A 686 -47.95 -20.63 13.57
CA HIS A 686 -47.89 -19.28 14.12
C HIS A 686 -49.28 -18.76 14.52
N LEU A 687 -50.31 -19.04 13.72
CA LEU A 687 -51.70 -18.71 14.06
C LEU A 687 -52.20 -19.52 15.27
N GLU A 688 -51.90 -20.82 15.32
CA GLU A 688 -52.23 -21.72 16.43
C GLU A 688 -51.50 -21.28 17.71
N ALA A 689 -50.20 -20.96 17.64
CA ALA A 689 -49.46 -20.43 18.79
C ALA A 689 -49.99 -19.06 19.25
N ASN A 690 -50.34 -18.16 18.33
CA ASN A 690 -50.97 -16.88 18.70
C ASN A 690 -52.36 -17.10 19.32
N ASN A 691 -53.14 -18.04 18.80
CA ASN A 691 -54.44 -18.40 19.36
C ASN A 691 -54.28 -19.03 20.74
N GLU A 692 -53.30 -19.92 20.95
CA GLU A 692 -52.99 -20.49 22.26
C GLU A 692 -52.58 -19.41 23.27
N VAL A 693 -51.77 -18.43 22.86
CA VAL A 693 -51.43 -17.29 23.73
C VAL A 693 -52.67 -16.44 24.04
N LEU A 694 -53.51 -16.15 23.04
CA LEU A 694 -54.77 -15.42 23.25
C LEU A 694 -55.75 -16.20 24.14
N GLU A 695 -55.82 -17.53 23.99
CA GLU A 695 -56.62 -18.42 24.81
C GLU A 695 -56.08 -18.48 26.24
N GLN A 696 -54.77 -18.51 26.43
CA GLN A 696 -54.13 -18.43 27.75
C GLN A 696 -54.38 -17.07 28.41
N GLU A 697 -54.29 -15.96 27.67
CA GLU A 697 -54.61 -14.62 28.17
C GLU A 697 -56.09 -14.48 28.52
N LEU A 698 -56.99 -15.02 27.69
CA LEU A 698 -58.42 -15.06 27.97
C LEU A 698 -58.69 -15.94 29.19
N ALA A 699 -58.11 -17.14 29.26
CA ALA A 699 -58.24 -18.04 30.41
C ALA A 699 -57.70 -17.39 31.68
N ALA A 700 -56.59 -16.65 31.62
CA ALA A 700 -56.05 -15.87 32.74
C ALA A 700 -57.02 -14.75 33.18
N LYS A 701 -57.63 -14.03 32.22
CA LYS A 701 -58.64 -13.00 32.51
C LYS A 701 -59.90 -13.61 33.13
N TRP A 702 -60.38 -14.74 32.60
CA TRP A 702 -61.54 -15.46 33.12
C TRP A 702 -61.26 -16.08 34.49
N THR A 703 -60.07 -16.63 34.73
CA THR A 703 -59.68 -17.13 36.06
C THR A 703 -59.57 -16.00 37.07
N LEU A 704 -59.00 -14.85 36.73
CA LEU A 704 -59.02 -13.65 37.58
C LEU A 704 -60.45 -13.19 37.88
N GLN A 705 -61.33 -13.12 36.87
CA GLN A 705 -62.75 -12.79 37.09
C GLN A 705 -63.47 -13.82 37.96
N ILE A 706 -63.18 -15.11 37.77
CA ILE A 706 -63.75 -16.19 38.58
C ILE A 706 -63.21 -16.09 40.01
N GLU A 707 -61.94 -15.81 40.23
CA GLU A 707 -61.35 -15.61 41.56
C GLU A 707 -61.92 -14.37 42.25
N GLU A 708 -62.15 -13.29 41.51
CA GLU A 708 -62.81 -12.08 42.02
C GLU A 708 -64.29 -12.36 42.37
N LEU A 709 -65.02 -13.07 41.52
CA LEU A 709 -66.38 -13.52 41.82
C LEU A 709 -66.41 -14.53 42.98
N GLN A 710 -65.43 -15.42 43.08
CA GLN A 710 -65.30 -16.40 44.16
C GLN A 710 -64.95 -15.71 45.48
N THR A 711 -64.13 -14.68 45.49
CA THR A 711 -63.85 -13.88 46.69
C THR A 711 -65.07 -13.07 47.11
N GLN A 712 -65.80 -12.47 46.17
CA GLN A 712 -67.08 -11.83 46.43
C GLN A 712 -68.13 -12.82 46.96
N LEU A 713 -68.24 -14.01 46.36
CA LEU A 713 -69.12 -15.07 46.82
C LEU A 713 -68.70 -15.63 48.19
N LYS A 714 -67.39 -15.80 48.45
CA LYS A 714 -66.89 -16.21 49.76
C LYS A 714 -67.18 -15.16 50.83
N ALA A 715 -67.07 -13.87 50.50
CA ALA A 715 -67.45 -12.78 51.40
C ALA A 715 -68.96 -12.82 51.71
N LYS A 716 -69.81 -12.94 50.67
CA LYS A 716 -71.27 -13.11 50.84
C LYS A 716 -71.63 -14.38 51.60
N LEU A 717 -70.93 -15.49 51.36
CA LEU A 717 -71.12 -16.75 52.06
C LEU A 717 -70.69 -16.63 53.52
N GLN A 718 -69.62 -15.89 53.85
CA GLN A 718 -69.26 -15.62 55.24
C GLN A 718 -70.29 -14.71 55.93
N GLU A 719 -70.83 -13.72 55.23
CA GLU A 719 -71.90 -12.87 55.73
C GLU A 719 -73.20 -13.68 55.98
N GLU A 720 -73.59 -14.54 55.04
CA GLU A 720 -74.73 -15.45 55.22
C GLU A 720 -74.45 -16.56 56.23
N LYS A 721 -73.22 -17.07 56.34
CA LYS A 721 -72.84 -18.00 57.43
C LYS A 721 -72.92 -17.32 58.79
N ALA A 722 -72.53 -16.05 58.91
CA ALA A 722 -72.70 -15.30 60.16
C ALA A 722 -74.20 -15.12 60.48
N ARG A 723 -75.04 -14.80 59.49
CA ARG A 723 -76.51 -14.77 59.65
C ARG A 723 -77.10 -16.12 60.04
N LEU A 724 -76.71 -17.20 59.35
CA LEU A 724 -77.19 -18.54 59.61
C LEU A 724 -76.68 -19.09 60.94
N SER A 725 -75.47 -18.74 61.38
CA SER A 725 -74.98 -19.06 62.73
C SER A 725 -75.90 -18.49 63.79
N VAL A 726 -76.34 -17.23 63.64
CA VAL A 726 -77.31 -16.60 64.55
C VAL A 726 -78.67 -17.33 64.52
N ILE A 727 -79.10 -17.83 63.35
CA ILE A 727 -80.35 -18.59 63.22
C ILE A 727 -80.21 -20.01 63.80
N VAL A 728 -79.09 -20.70 63.54
CA VAL A 728 -78.82 -22.05 64.06
C VAL A 728 -78.68 -22.03 65.56
N GLU A 729 -78.02 -21.04 66.16
CA GLU A 729 -77.94 -20.90 67.61
C GLU A 729 -79.34 -20.68 68.22
N LYS A 730 -80.21 -19.94 67.54
CA LYS A 730 -81.65 -19.82 67.89
C LYS A 730 -82.39 -21.15 67.76
N ASN A 731 -82.16 -21.91 66.70
CA ASN A 731 -82.83 -23.18 66.42
C ASN A 731 -82.30 -24.33 67.28
N GLU A 732 -81.03 -24.34 67.69
CA GLU A 732 -80.49 -25.30 68.65
C GLU A 732 -81.09 -25.11 70.04
N ILE A 733 -81.36 -23.87 70.45
CA ILE A 733 -82.11 -23.58 71.67
C ILE A 733 -83.53 -24.15 71.57
N LEU A 734 -84.17 -24.06 70.40
CA LEU A 734 -85.51 -24.62 70.16
C LEU A 734 -85.50 -26.16 70.07
N LEU A 735 -84.51 -26.76 69.41
CA LEU A 735 -84.36 -28.21 69.27
C LEU A 735 -83.98 -28.89 70.58
N ARG A 736 -83.21 -28.23 71.46
CA ARG A 736 -82.97 -28.76 72.82
C ARG A 736 -84.28 -28.89 73.60
N LYS A 737 -85.17 -27.90 73.50
CA LYS A 737 -86.53 -27.98 74.07
C LYS A 737 -87.34 -29.13 73.48
N VAL A 738 -87.37 -29.26 72.15
CA VAL A 738 -88.15 -30.33 71.49
C VAL A 738 -87.60 -31.73 71.79
N ARG A 739 -86.28 -31.89 71.96
CA ARG A 739 -85.69 -33.20 72.33
C ARG A 739 -86.00 -33.58 73.77
N GLU A 740 -85.95 -32.64 74.71
CA GLU A 740 -86.44 -32.88 76.08
C GLU A 740 -87.91 -33.30 76.08
N ASP A 741 -88.74 -32.72 75.21
CA ASP A 741 -90.16 -33.12 75.07
C ASP A 741 -90.33 -34.50 74.42
N HIS A 742 -89.45 -34.89 73.48
CA HIS A 742 -89.54 -36.17 72.75
C HIS A 742 -88.97 -37.36 73.54
N ASP A 743 -87.91 -37.16 74.31
CA ASP A 743 -87.35 -38.22 75.18
C ASP A 743 -88.34 -38.60 76.29
N ASN A 744 -89.14 -37.63 76.78
CA ASN A 744 -90.25 -37.91 77.69
C ASN A 744 -91.37 -38.74 77.03
N GLN A 745 -91.61 -38.58 75.72
CA GLN A 745 -92.62 -39.35 74.96
C GLN A 745 -92.18 -40.78 74.62
N LEU A 746 -90.88 -41.02 74.38
CA LEU A 746 -90.35 -42.36 74.08
C LEU A 746 -90.43 -43.30 75.28
N VAL A 747 -90.22 -42.80 76.51
CA VAL A 747 -90.40 -43.59 77.74
C VAL A 747 -91.86 -44.02 77.93
N GLU A 748 -92.83 -43.22 77.51
CA GLU A 748 -94.25 -43.61 77.55
C GLU A 748 -94.61 -44.66 76.49
N LEU A 749 -93.99 -44.61 75.29
CA LEU A 749 -94.28 -45.53 74.19
C LEU A 749 -93.66 -46.92 74.37
N GLU A 750 -92.44 -47.02 74.93
CA GLU A 750 -91.80 -48.31 75.22
C GLU A 750 -92.62 -49.12 76.23
N ARG A 751 -93.21 -48.45 77.24
CA ARG A 751 -94.12 -49.10 78.21
C ARG A 751 -95.37 -49.72 77.55
N THR A 752 -95.85 -49.12 76.45
CA THR A 752 -97.05 -49.61 75.74
C THR A 752 -96.76 -50.68 74.68
N CYS A 753 -95.50 -50.81 74.23
CA CYS A 753 -95.11 -51.83 73.24
C CYS A 753 -94.83 -53.20 73.88
N ASP A 754 -94.31 -53.23 75.11
CA ASP A 754 -94.11 -54.47 75.86
C ASP A 754 -95.44 -55.16 76.23
N GLU A 755 -96.50 -54.39 76.47
CA GLU A 755 -97.85 -54.95 76.76
C GLU A 755 -98.58 -55.50 75.52
N LYS A 756 -98.16 -55.14 74.29
CA LYS A 756 -98.81 -55.58 73.03
C LYS A 756 -98.14 -56.78 72.37
N LEU A 757 -96.87 -57.05 72.68
CA LEU A 757 -96.11 -58.18 72.13
C LEU A 757 -96.47 -59.54 72.75
N GLU A 758 -97.07 -59.56 73.96
CA GLU A 758 -97.60 -60.79 74.59
C GLU A 758 -98.97 -61.24 74.04
N ALA A 759 -99.65 -60.42 73.21
CA ALA A 759 -100.98 -60.74 72.67
C ALA A 759 -100.98 -61.33 71.24
N LEU A 760 -99.88 -61.24 70.49
CA LEU A 760 -99.82 -61.63 69.05
C LEU A 760 -99.17 -63.00 68.78
N THR A 761 -98.75 -63.74 69.82
CA THR A 761 -98.18 -65.10 69.72
C THR A 761 -99.22 -66.24 69.78
N ALA A 762 -100.50 -65.99 69.50
CA ALA A 762 -101.57 -67.00 69.62
C ALA A 762 -102.62 -67.03 68.48
N SER A 763 -102.22 -66.80 67.22
CA SER A 763 -103.11 -66.94 66.04
C SER A 763 -102.31 -67.19 64.75
N THR A 764 -101.60 -68.30 64.58
CA THR A 764 -102.02 -69.49 63.80
C THR A 764 -102.97 -69.27 62.62
N ALA A 765 -102.57 -69.84 61.48
CA ALA A 765 -103.39 -70.53 60.46
C ALA A 765 -104.39 -69.63 59.69
N ASP A 766 -104.25 -69.36 58.39
CA ASP A 766 -104.22 -70.30 57.26
C ASP A 766 -103.75 -69.58 55.97
N THR A 767 -103.50 -70.34 54.89
CA THR A 767 -103.31 -69.94 53.46
C THR A 767 -101.91 -70.07 52.82
N HIS A 768 -101.14 -71.13 53.13
CA HIS A 768 -99.92 -71.50 52.40
C HIS A 768 -99.89 -72.95 51.84
N LYS A 769 -100.96 -73.44 51.16
CA LYS A 769 -100.88 -74.80 50.58
C LYS A 769 -101.70 -75.13 49.32
N GLN A 770 -102.09 -74.17 48.43
CA GLN A 770 -103.01 -74.52 47.33
C GLN A 770 -102.73 -74.12 45.87
N ASP A 771 -101.75 -73.28 45.50
CA ASP A 771 -101.60 -72.94 44.06
C ASP A 771 -100.24 -73.31 43.42
N ILE A 772 -99.43 -74.14 44.10
CA ILE A 772 -98.16 -74.67 43.54
C ILE A 772 -98.40 -75.92 42.64
N ASP A 773 -99.57 -76.55 42.69
CA ASP A 773 -99.88 -77.76 41.90
C ASP A 773 -100.61 -77.50 40.56
N THR A 774 -101.05 -76.27 40.26
CA THR A 774 -101.69 -75.92 38.97
C THR A 774 -100.69 -75.58 37.85
N LEU A 775 -99.39 -75.50 38.15
CA LEU A 775 -98.30 -75.20 37.20
C LEU A 775 -97.72 -76.42 36.46
N ARG A 776 -98.30 -77.62 36.51
CA ARG A 776 -97.69 -78.80 35.86
C ARG A 776 -98.55 -79.53 34.82
N GLU A 777 -99.82 -79.19 34.68
CA GLU A 777 -100.76 -79.93 33.81
C GLU A 777 -101.08 -79.21 32.48
N GLU A 778 -100.88 -77.89 32.41
CA GLU A 778 -101.16 -77.10 31.19
C GLU A 778 -100.01 -77.09 30.16
N LEU A 779 -98.76 -77.32 30.58
CA LEU A 779 -97.60 -77.32 29.68
C LEU A 779 -97.32 -78.67 28.97
N ALA A 780 -97.93 -79.77 29.41
CA ALA A 780 -97.71 -81.11 28.86
C ALA A 780 -98.69 -81.49 27.73
N ASN A 781 -99.85 -80.84 27.66
CA ASN A 781 -100.91 -81.20 26.70
C ASN A 781 -100.80 -80.50 25.32
N GLU A 782 -100.01 -79.43 25.20
CA GLU A 782 -99.75 -78.74 23.91
C GLU A 782 -98.60 -79.38 23.11
N HIS A 783 -97.68 -80.10 23.77
CA HIS A 783 -96.55 -80.77 23.11
C HIS A 783 -96.99 -82.09 22.41
N ASP A 784 -97.90 -82.86 23.01
CA ASP A 784 -98.34 -84.17 22.48
C ASP A 784 -99.36 -84.11 21.32
N THR A 785 -100.00 -82.97 21.12
CA THR A 785 -100.93 -82.73 19.99
C THR A 785 -100.19 -82.33 18.69
N SER A 786 -99.01 -81.70 18.82
CA SER A 786 -98.15 -81.32 17.69
C SER A 786 -97.34 -82.51 17.11
N VAL A 787 -96.97 -83.49 17.96
CA VAL A 787 -96.19 -84.68 17.56
C VAL A 787 -97.01 -85.69 16.75
N LYS A 788 -98.33 -85.82 17.01
CA LYS A 788 -99.21 -86.77 16.31
C LYS A 788 -99.67 -86.30 14.92
N GLN A 789 -99.71 -84.99 14.64
CA GLN A 789 -100.04 -84.47 13.31
C GLN A 789 -98.86 -84.52 12.31
N LEU A 790 -97.62 -84.56 12.82
CA LEU A 790 -96.41 -84.67 11.98
C LEU A 790 -96.09 -86.12 11.57
N GLN A 791 -96.45 -87.13 12.38
CA GLN A 791 -96.05 -88.53 12.12
C GLN A 791 -96.90 -89.26 11.05
N GLU A 792 -98.16 -88.89 10.81
CA GLU A 792 -99.00 -89.52 9.76
C GLU A 792 -98.73 -88.98 8.34
N GLY A 793 -98.12 -87.80 8.21
CA GLY A 793 -97.74 -87.20 6.93
C GLY A 793 -96.42 -87.75 6.35
N PHE A 794 -95.44 -88.07 7.21
CA PHE A 794 -94.12 -88.53 6.76
C PHE A 794 -94.12 -89.97 6.22
N VAL A 795 -94.98 -90.86 6.73
CA VAL A 795 -95.02 -92.28 6.30
C VAL A 795 -95.55 -92.42 4.85
N LYS A 796 -96.49 -91.57 4.43
CA LYS A 796 -97.00 -91.58 3.03
C LYS A 796 -96.08 -90.86 2.03
N GLN A 797 -95.17 -89.99 2.47
CA GLN A 797 -94.18 -89.35 1.60
C GLN A 797 -92.95 -90.24 1.36
N LEU A 798 -92.53 -91.06 2.34
CA LEU A 798 -91.37 -91.95 2.21
C LEU A 798 -91.59 -93.12 1.23
N GLU A 799 -92.78 -93.73 1.19
CA GLU A 799 -93.07 -94.86 0.28
C GLU A 799 -93.15 -94.46 -1.21
N ASN A 800 -93.49 -93.20 -1.50
CA ASN A 800 -93.53 -92.66 -2.87
C ASN A 800 -92.18 -92.07 -3.33
N GLN A 801 -91.32 -91.63 -2.41
CA GLN A 801 -89.98 -91.13 -2.73
C GLN A 801 -88.96 -92.26 -2.97
N LEU A 802 -89.11 -93.42 -2.32
CA LEU A 802 -88.20 -94.56 -2.54
C LEU A 802 -88.31 -95.12 -3.97
N ARG A 803 -89.53 -95.26 -4.51
CA ARG A 803 -89.77 -95.74 -5.89
C ARG A 803 -89.36 -94.74 -6.98
N ALA A 804 -89.29 -93.45 -6.65
CA ALA A 804 -88.82 -92.42 -7.58
C ALA A 804 -87.28 -92.24 -7.56
N GLN A 805 -86.61 -92.59 -6.45
CA GLN A 805 -85.15 -92.55 -6.35
C GLN A 805 -84.46 -93.74 -7.03
N GLU A 806 -85.06 -94.94 -7.03
CA GLU A 806 -84.49 -96.09 -7.74
C GLU A 806 -84.45 -95.91 -9.28
N VAL A 807 -85.41 -95.19 -9.86
CA VAL A 807 -85.45 -94.89 -11.31
C VAL A 807 -84.54 -93.69 -11.67
N ARG A 808 -84.23 -92.78 -10.72
CA ARG A 808 -83.23 -91.71 -10.93
C ARG A 808 -81.79 -92.20 -10.79
N LEU A 809 -81.49 -93.07 -9.82
CA LEU A 809 -80.14 -93.60 -9.61
C LEU A 809 -79.60 -94.43 -10.78
N LEU A 810 -80.46 -95.13 -11.53
CA LEU A 810 -80.05 -95.84 -12.74
C LEU A 810 -79.77 -94.91 -13.94
N ARG A 811 -80.39 -93.73 -13.97
CA ARG A 811 -80.15 -92.71 -15.01
C ARG A 811 -78.93 -91.84 -14.69
N ASP A 812 -78.75 -91.49 -13.42
CA ASP A 812 -77.58 -90.76 -12.94
C ASP A 812 -76.29 -91.60 -13.02
N GLN A 813 -76.37 -92.94 -12.97
CA GLN A 813 -75.23 -93.82 -13.22
C GLN A 813 -74.84 -93.90 -14.70
N GLU A 814 -75.80 -93.77 -15.64
CA GLU A 814 -75.51 -93.71 -17.08
C GLU A 814 -74.95 -92.33 -17.47
N ASP A 815 -75.49 -91.24 -16.91
CA ASP A 815 -75.00 -89.87 -17.14
C ASP A 815 -73.62 -89.62 -16.48
N ALA A 816 -73.32 -90.22 -15.32
CA ALA A 816 -72.00 -90.12 -14.68
C ALA A 816 -70.89 -90.85 -15.46
N ILE A 817 -71.21 -91.94 -16.17
CA ILE A 817 -70.24 -92.64 -17.03
C ILE A 817 -69.94 -91.84 -18.30
N ALA A 818 -70.95 -91.17 -18.88
CA ALA A 818 -70.77 -90.26 -20.01
C ALA A 818 -69.96 -89.01 -19.61
N GLN A 819 -70.20 -88.47 -18.41
CA GLN A 819 -69.47 -87.30 -17.90
C GLN A 819 -68.00 -87.58 -17.59
N VAL A 820 -67.67 -88.79 -17.09
CA VAL A 820 -66.26 -89.19 -16.86
C VAL A 820 -65.49 -89.40 -18.18
N GLN A 821 -66.17 -89.77 -19.27
CA GLN A 821 -65.54 -89.86 -20.60
C GLN A 821 -65.32 -88.46 -21.22
N ASP A 822 -66.31 -87.57 -21.15
CA ASP A 822 -66.19 -86.17 -21.59
C ASP A 822 -65.14 -85.37 -20.80
N ASP A 823 -65.04 -85.61 -19.49
CA ASP A 823 -64.05 -84.96 -18.63
C ASP A 823 -62.65 -85.53 -18.84
N SER A 824 -62.52 -86.80 -19.27
CA SER A 824 -61.24 -87.39 -19.65
C SER A 824 -60.70 -86.85 -20.98
N GLU A 825 -61.56 -86.59 -21.97
CA GLU A 825 -61.16 -85.94 -23.23
C GLU A 825 -60.80 -84.46 -23.02
N LYS A 826 -61.56 -83.73 -22.19
CA LYS A 826 -61.23 -82.32 -21.85
C LYS A 826 -59.93 -82.18 -21.05
N LEU A 827 -59.59 -83.14 -20.20
CA LEU A 827 -58.30 -83.14 -19.49
C LEU A 827 -57.12 -83.41 -20.43
N ILE A 828 -57.31 -84.23 -21.46
CA ILE A 828 -56.29 -84.47 -22.49
C ILE A 828 -56.09 -83.20 -23.33
N ASP A 829 -57.18 -82.54 -23.76
CA ASP A 829 -57.10 -81.27 -24.50
C ASP A 829 -56.47 -80.13 -23.68
N GLN A 830 -56.75 -80.05 -22.37
CA GLN A 830 -56.14 -79.06 -21.47
C GLN A 830 -54.65 -79.33 -21.23
N VAL A 831 -54.23 -80.59 -21.18
CA VAL A 831 -52.82 -80.97 -21.05
C VAL A 831 -52.08 -80.71 -22.37
N GLU A 832 -52.68 -80.98 -23.53
CA GLU A 832 -52.09 -80.67 -24.83
C GLU A 832 -51.94 -79.16 -25.04
N CYS A 833 -52.95 -78.36 -24.68
CA CYS A 833 -52.86 -76.90 -24.70
C CYS A 833 -51.80 -76.36 -23.73
N ALA A 834 -51.70 -76.91 -22.52
CA ALA A 834 -50.68 -76.51 -21.55
C ALA A 834 -49.26 -76.89 -22.01
N MET A 835 -49.10 -78.03 -22.69
CA MET A 835 -47.82 -78.43 -23.28
C MET A 835 -47.42 -77.58 -24.48
N GLU A 836 -48.36 -77.16 -25.33
CA GLU A 836 -48.11 -76.21 -26.42
C GLU A 836 -47.80 -74.79 -25.91
N GLU A 837 -48.47 -74.33 -24.86
CA GLU A 837 -48.20 -73.05 -24.20
C GLU A 837 -46.81 -73.07 -23.55
N LEU A 838 -46.43 -74.16 -22.87
CA LEU A 838 -45.09 -74.35 -22.30
C LEU A 838 -44.00 -74.42 -23.38
N LYS A 839 -44.30 -75.01 -24.54
CA LYS A 839 -43.36 -75.06 -25.67
C LYS A 839 -43.14 -73.66 -26.26
N LYS A 840 -44.21 -72.88 -26.43
CA LYS A 840 -44.12 -71.47 -26.87
C LYS A 840 -43.40 -70.59 -25.86
N GLN A 841 -43.65 -70.77 -24.56
CA GLN A 841 -42.93 -70.05 -23.51
C GLN A 841 -41.44 -70.42 -23.50
N LYS A 842 -41.09 -71.69 -23.72
CA LYS A 842 -39.70 -72.12 -23.85
C LYS A 842 -39.01 -71.50 -25.09
N GLU A 843 -39.65 -71.54 -26.26
CA GLU A 843 -39.11 -70.94 -27.49
C GLU A 843 -38.98 -69.41 -27.38
N HIS A 844 -39.91 -68.76 -26.68
CA HIS A 844 -39.86 -67.32 -26.38
C HIS A 844 -38.69 -66.98 -25.44
N LEU A 845 -38.53 -67.74 -24.35
CA LEU A 845 -37.43 -67.56 -23.40
C LEU A 845 -36.06 -67.89 -24.00
N GLU A 846 -35.95 -68.89 -24.89
CA GLU A 846 -34.72 -69.17 -25.63
C GLU A 846 -34.37 -68.03 -26.59
N SER A 847 -35.36 -67.41 -27.23
CA SER A 847 -35.17 -66.24 -28.10
C SER A 847 -34.77 -64.99 -27.31
N GLU A 848 -35.37 -64.75 -26.14
CA GLU A 848 -35.00 -63.66 -25.25
C GLU A 848 -33.60 -63.84 -24.64
N LEU A 849 -33.23 -65.08 -24.28
CA LEU A 849 -31.87 -65.38 -23.83
C LEU A 849 -30.82 -65.14 -24.92
N LEU A 850 -31.14 -65.43 -26.18
CA LEU A 850 -30.25 -65.17 -27.31
C LEU A 850 -30.13 -63.67 -27.59
N GLY A 851 -31.25 -62.93 -27.51
CA GLY A 851 -31.25 -61.47 -27.60
C GLY A 851 -30.49 -60.79 -26.45
N LEU A 852 -30.65 -61.28 -25.22
CA LEU A 852 -29.93 -60.77 -24.05
C LEU A 852 -28.43 -61.07 -24.12
N ARG A 853 -28.02 -62.22 -24.67
CA ARG A 853 -26.60 -62.52 -24.92
C ARG A 853 -26.00 -61.58 -25.97
N SER A 854 -26.68 -61.36 -27.08
CA SER A 854 -26.21 -60.41 -28.11
C SER A 854 -26.15 -58.98 -27.57
N ALA A 855 -27.12 -58.57 -26.75
CA ALA A 855 -27.11 -57.25 -26.12
C ALA A 855 -26.04 -57.13 -25.02
N LEU A 856 -25.69 -58.23 -24.35
CA LEU A 856 -24.60 -58.27 -23.38
C LEU A 856 -23.24 -58.16 -24.09
N GLU A 857 -23.03 -58.88 -25.19
CA GLU A 857 -21.81 -58.75 -26.01
C GLU A 857 -21.66 -57.32 -26.57
N GLU A 858 -22.73 -56.72 -27.13
CA GLU A 858 -22.68 -55.32 -27.58
C GLU A 858 -22.44 -54.33 -26.42
N ALA A 859 -22.96 -54.61 -25.23
CA ALA A 859 -22.72 -53.76 -24.05
C ALA A 859 -21.30 -53.91 -23.50
N GLU A 860 -20.71 -55.11 -23.56
CA GLU A 860 -19.32 -55.38 -23.18
C GLU A 860 -18.34 -54.73 -24.15
N ASP A 861 -18.60 -54.82 -25.45
CA ASP A 861 -17.81 -54.15 -26.49
C ASP A 861 -17.94 -52.62 -26.40
N ALA A 862 -19.15 -52.09 -26.24
CA ALA A 862 -19.36 -50.65 -26.04
C ALA A 862 -18.71 -50.16 -24.74
N HIS A 863 -18.70 -50.98 -23.68
CA HIS A 863 -18.01 -50.65 -22.43
C HIS A 863 -16.48 -50.67 -22.62
N PHE A 864 -15.95 -51.60 -23.42
CA PHE A 864 -14.51 -51.65 -23.74
C PHE A 864 -14.08 -50.41 -24.55
N ASP A 865 -14.83 -50.04 -25.59
CA ASP A 865 -14.57 -48.85 -26.41
C ASP A 865 -14.73 -47.55 -25.60
N ALA A 866 -15.74 -47.49 -24.71
CA ALA A 866 -15.90 -46.38 -23.78
C ALA A 866 -14.73 -46.29 -22.79
N GLN A 867 -14.21 -47.43 -22.31
CA GLN A 867 -13.07 -47.46 -21.40
C GLN A 867 -11.76 -47.04 -22.10
N GLU A 868 -11.56 -47.42 -23.36
CA GLU A 868 -10.37 -47.05 -24.13
C GLU A 868 -10.39 -45.59 -24.57
N SER A 869 -11.55 -45.07 -24.99
CA SER A 869 -11.76 -43.64 -25.26
C SER A 869 -11.58 -42.79 -23.99
N PHE A 870 -12.10 -43.24 -22.84
CA PHE A 870 -11.90 -42.56 -21.55
C PHE A 870 -10.41 -42.53 -21.14
N LYS A 871 -9.66 -43.63 -21.34
CA LYS A 871 -8.20 -43.65 -21.12
C LYS A 871 -7.47 -42.66 -22.02
N LYS A 872 -7.89 -42.53 -23.28
CA LYS A 872 -7.31 -41.58 -24.26
C LYS A 872 -7.63 -40.13 -23.88
N GLN A 873 -8.86 -39.83 -23.47
CA GLN A 873 -9.27 -38.53 -22.98
C GLN A 873 -8.56 -38.16 -21.68
N LYS A 874 -8.38 -39.10 -20.75
CA LYS A 874 -7.64 -38.88 -19.50
C LYS A 874 -6.17 -38.55 -19.75
N LYS A 875 -5.53 -39.21 -20.74
CA LYS A 875 -4.18 -38.86 -21.19
C LYS A 875 -4.12 -37.46 -21.80
N GLN A 876 -5.07 -37.10 -22.67
CA GLN A 876 -5.14 -35.76 -23.26
C GLN A 876 -5.39 -34.66 -22.22
N ALA A 877 -6.30 -34.90 -21.26
CA ALA A 877 -6.56 -33.99 -20.15
C ALA A 877 -5.32 -33.84 -19.24
N ALA A 878 -4.61 -34.93 -18.94
CA ALA A 878 -3.36 -34.87 -18.18
C ALA A 878 -2.27 -34.08 -18.92
N PHE A 879 -2.12 -34.26 -20.24
CA PHE A 879 -1.20 -33.45 -21.05
C PHE A 879 -1.61 -31.97 -21.10
N HIS A 880 -2.90 -31.67 -21.19
CA HIS A 880 -3.39 -30.30 -21.18
C HIS A 880 -3.14 -29.62 -19.81
N ILE A 881 -3.41 -30.32 -18.71
CA ILE A 881 -3.10 -29.85 -17.35
C ILE A 881 -1.59 -29.64 -17.19
N LEU A 882 -0.76 -30.58 -17.63
CA LEU A 882 0.70 -30.43 -17.59
C LEU A 882 1.17 -29.20 -18.38
N HIS A 883 0.61 -28.98 -19.58
CA HIS A 883 0.94 -27.81 -20.39
C HIS A 883 0.50 -26.48 -19.73
N LEU A 884 -0.67 -26.46 -19.09
CA LEU A 884 -1.13 -25.30 -18.31
C LEU A 884 -0.22 -25.03 -17.10
N VAL A 885 0.19 -26.08 -16.38
CA VAL A 885 1.12 -26.00 -15.25
C VAL A 885 2.48 -25.49 -15.70
N MET A 886 3.05 -26.01 -16.79
CA MET A 886 4.32 -25.53 -17.34
C MET A 886 4.22 -24.07 -17.78
N ARG A 887 3.09 -23.64 -18.36
CA ARG A 887 2.87 -22.23 -18.76
C ARG A 887 2.70 -21.31 -17.55
N ALA A 888 2.04 -21.76 -16.49
CA ALA A 888 1.92 -21.04 -15.24
C ALA A 888 3.29 -20.93 -14.53
N GLN A 889 4.06 -22.02 -14.51
CA GLN A 889 5.41 -22.07 -13.96
C GLN A 889 6.35 -21.14 -14.72
N LYS A 890 6.30 -21.11 -16.06
CA LYS A 890 7.06 -20.15 -16.87
C LYS A 890 6.70 -18.70 -16.56
N LYS A 891 5.41 -18.36 -16.42
CA LYS A 891 5.00 -17.02 -16.01
C LYS A 891 5.45 -16.65 -14.59
N LEU A 892 5.46 -17.61 -13.68
CA LEU A 892 5.98 -17.43 -12.32
C LEU A 892 7.50 -17.20 -12.33
N THR A 893 8.25 -17.93 -13.16
CA THR A 893 9.70 -17.71 -13.29
C THR A 893 10.01 -16.38 -13.96
N ASP A 894 9.26 -16.01 -15.00
CA ASP A 894 9.44 -14.72 -15.70
C ASP A 894 9.13 -13.55 -14.76
N THR A 895 8.02 -13.62 -14.01
CA THR A 895 7.67 -12.57 -13.03
C THR A 895 8.63 -12.51 -11.84
N ALA A 896 9.19 -13.65 -11.42
CA ALA A 896 10.24 -13.68 -10.39
C ALA A 896 11.54 -13.05 -10.92
N HIS A 897 11.91 -13.30 -12.18
CA HIS A 897 13.05 -12.68 -12.84
C HIS A 897 12.85 -11.16 -13.00
N ASP A 898 11.69 -10.71 -13.47
CA ASP A 898 11.37 -9.27 -13.62
C ASP A 898 11.41 -8.53 -12.28
N LYS A 899 10.91 -9.17 -11.21
CA LYS A 899 11.02 -8.64 -9.84
C LYS A 899 12.46 -8.58 -9.35
N GLN A 900 13.28 -9.58 -9.69
CA GLN A 900 14.70 -9.58 -9.33
C GLN A 900 15.46 -8.48 -10.08
N VAL A 901 15.22 -8.29 -11.38
CA VAL A 901 15.82 -7.20 -12.17
C VAL A 901 15.39 -5.84 -11.61
N SER A 902 14.09 -5.64 -11.36
CA SER A 902 13.57 -4.41 -10.74
C SER A 902 14.18 -4.13 -9.37
N ARG A 903 14.39 -5.17 -8.55
CA ARG A 903 15.08 -5.06 -7.26
C ARG A 903 16.53 -4.65 -7.42
N THR A 904 17.28 -5.27 -8.34
CA THR A 904 18.68 -4.89 -8.61
C THR A 904 18.81 -3.47 -9.16
N GLU A 905 17.85 -3.01 -9.98
CA GLU A 905 17.81 -1.63 -10.46
C GLU A 905 17.52 -0.62 -9.34
N LEU A 906 16.58 -0.95 -8.44
CA LEU A 906 16.28 -0.12 -7.26
C LEU A 906 17.45 -0.09 -6.28
N GLU A 907 18.12 -1.23 -6.03
CA GLU A 907 19.35 -1.29 -5.24
C GLU A 907 20.45 -0.45 -5.88
N GLY A 908 20.62 -0.52 -7.20
CA GLY A 908 21.56 0.33 -7.95
C GLY A 908 21.22 1.82 -7.89
N LYS A 909 19.93 2.20 -7.96
CA LYS A 909 19.48 3.59 -7.75
C LYS A 909 19.74 4.06 -6.32
N CYS A 910 19.52 3.19 -5.33
CA CYS A 910 19.73 3.49 -3.92
C CYS A 910 21.22 3.67 -3.59
N ILE A 911 22.11 2.87 -4.20
CA ILE A 911 23.57 3.04 -4.10
C ILE A 911 23.98 4.38 -4.72
N ARG A 912 23.53 4.70 -5.94
CA ARG A 912 23.84 5.99 -6.58
C ARG A 912 23.37 7.19 -5.76
N LEU A 913 22.15 7.13 -5.22
CA LEU A 913 21.63 8.20 -4.35
C LEU A 913 22.43 8.34 -3.05
N LYS A 914 22.91 7.23 -2.48
CA LYS A 914 23.82 7.27 -1.33
C LYS A 914 25.15 7.90 -1.70
N GLU A 915 25.74 7.53 -2.84
CA GLU A 915 26.99 8.11 -3.33
C GLU A 915 26.87 9.62 -3.58
N THR A 916 25.80 10.08 -4.24
CA THR A 916 25.55 11.51 -4.45
C THR A 916 25.34 12.24 -3.14
N PHE A 917 24.55 11.67 -2.21
CA PHE A 917 24.33 12.27 -0.90
C PHE A 917 25.62 12.34 -0.08
N THR A 918 26.46 11.31 -0.11
CA THR A 918 27.78 11.35 0.53
C THR A 918 28.72 12.37 -0.14
N GLY A 919 28.68 12.50 -1.47
CA GLY A 919 29.45 13.49 -2.20
C GLY A 919 29.03 14.93 -1.86
N GLU A 920 27.73 15.19 -1.80
CA GLU A 920 27.19 16.49 -1.37
C GLU A 920 27.51 16.78 0.09
N LYS A 921 27.36 15.79 0.98
CA LYS A 921 27.75 15.92 2.39
C LYS A 921 29.22 16.30 2.53
N ASN A 922 30.13 15.58 1.86
CA ASN A 922 31.56 15.88 1.90
C ASN A 922 31.85 17.29 1.35
N ARG A 923 31.16 17.70 0.27
CA ARG A 923 31.28 19.05 -0.28
C ARG A 923 30.85 20.13 0.71
N TRP A 924 29.75 19.92 1.43
CA TRP A 924 29.28 20.83 2.47
C TRP A 924 30.22 20.86 3.68
N GLU A 925 30.75 19.71 4.09
CA GLU A 925 31.75 19.61 5.15
C GLU A 925 33.04 20.37 4.77
N ASP A 926 33.53 20.20 3.54
CA ASP A 926 34.69 20.94 3.02
C ASP A 926 34.43 22.45 2.94
N LEU A 927 33.23 22.85 2.52
CA LEU A 927 32.86 24.27 2.43
C LEU A 927 32.73 24.89 3.83
N MET A 928 32.14 24.17 4.79
CA MET A 928 32.09 24.59 6.19
C MET A 928 33.48 24.69 6.81
N ALA A 929 34.37 23.74 6.55
CA ALA A 929 35.75 23.78 7.03
C ALA A 929 36.51 25.01 6.46
N ARG A 930 36.30 25.33 5.17
CA ARG A 930 36.87 26.53 4.54
C ARG A 930 36.32 27.81 5.18
N VAL A 931 35.01 27.90 5.39
CA VAL A 931 34.38 29.06 6.06
C VAL A 931 34.86 29.23 7.49
N GLN A 932 35.01 28.13 8.24
CA GLN A 932 35.57 28.18 9.60
C GLN A 932 37.03 28.64 9.60
N SER A 933 37.84 28.18 8.63
CA SER A 933 39.22 28.62 8.48
C SER A 933 39.31 30.10 8.14
N THR A 934 38.54 30.61 7.16
CA THR A 934 38.53 32.03 6.80
C THR A 934 38.01 32.91 7.95
N TRP A 935 36.97 32.47 8.65
CA TRP A 935 36.46 33.15 9.85
C TRP A 935 37.52 33.26 10.93
N SER A 936 38.25 32.18 11.21
CA SER A 936 39.33 32.20 12.21
C SER A 936 40.46 33.18 11.85
N GLN A 937 40.81 33.28 10.56
CA GLN A 937 41.81 34.23 10.07
C GLN A 937 41.33 35.68 10.22
N VAL A 938 40.08 35.98 9.86
CA VAL A 938 39.47 37.30 10.06
C VAL A 938 39.43 37.66 11.55
N GLN A 939 39.13 36.70 12.43
CA GLN A 939 39.09 36.93 13.87
C GLN A 939 40.48 37.25 14.45
N VAL A 940 41.54 36.57 13.99
CA VAL A 940 42.93 36.89 14.37
C VAL A 940 43.30 38.30 13.91
N GLN A 941 43.04 38.64 12.64
CA GLN A 941 43.32 39.96 12.10
C GLN A 941 42.52 41.07 12.79
N HIS A 942 41.27 40.82 13.16
CA HIS A 942 40.47 41.75 13.98
C HIS A 942 41.08 41.95 15.38
N GLY A 943 41.60 40.87 15.99
CA GLY A 943 42.33 40.93 17.25
C GLY A 943 43.59 41.80 17.16
N GLU A 944 44.39 41.60 16.10
CA GLU A 944 45.59 42.41 15.82
C GLU A 944 45.24 43.88 15.53
N MET A 945 44.14 44.13 14.83
CA MET A 945 43.63 45.48 14.55
C MET A 945 43.22 46.19 15.85
N THR A 946 42.49 45.49 16.72
CA THR A 946 42.10 45.99 18.05
C THR A 946 43.33 46.27 18.91
N GLN A 947 44.32 45.38 18.89
CA GLN A 947 45.58 45.55 19.62
C GLN A 947 46.36 46.77 19.10
N THR A 948 46.42 46.97 17.78
CA THR A 948 47.11 48.10 17.15
C THR A 948 46.41 49.42 17.46
N LEU A 949 45.07 49.49 17.42
CA LEU A 949 44.33 50.71 17.80
C LEU A 949 44.53 51.08 19.27
N THR A 950 44.48 50.08 20.16
CA THR A 950 44.43 50.34 21.60
C THR A 950 45.81 50.44 22.24
N ASN A 951 46.80 49.66 21.77
CA ASN A 951 48.09 49.49 22.44
C ASN A 951 49.32 49.99 21.63
N TYR A 952 49.17 50.42 20.37
CA TYR A 952 50.34 50.81 19.56
C TYR A 952 51.09 52.00 20.19
N ARG A 953 52.34 51.75 20.60
CA ARG A 953 53.23 52.72 21.24
C ARG A 953 52.55 53.52 22.38
N ARG A 954 51.64 52.89 23.12
CA ARG A 954 50.89 53.54 24.20
C ARG A 954 51.81 54.22 25.22
N ASP A 955 52.89 53.55 25.61
CA ASP A 955 53.82 54.08 26.61
C ASP A 955 54.54 55.33 26.11
N GLU A 956 54.91 55.38 24.82
CA GLU A 956 55.47 56.57 24.19
C GLU A 956 54.43 57.69 24.13
N LEU A 957 53.17 57.41 23.77
CA LEU A 957 52.10 58.41 23.73
C LEU A 957 51.79 59.00 25.12
N VAL A 958 51.76 58.15 26.15
CA VAL A 958 51.57 58.58 27.54
C VAL A 958 52.75 59.43 28.01
N ALA A 959 53.98 59.05 27.68
CA ALA A 959 55.18 59.86 27.94
C ALA A 959 55.16 61.18 27.15
N HIS A 960 54.70 61.19 25.91
CA HIS A 960 54.52 62.40 25.10
C HIS A 960 53.52 63.35 25.73
N ARG A 961 52.41 62.85 26.29
CA ARG A 961 51.40 63.67 26.97
C ARG A 961 51.96 64.32 28.24
N SER A 962 52.69 63.58 29.06
CA SER A 962 53.28 64.14 30.29
C SER A 962 54.38 65.16 29.98
N THR A 963 55.25 64.87 29.02
CA THR A 963 56.32 65.78 28.60
C THR A 963 55.79 67.02 27.87
N SER A 964 54.75 66.89 27.05
CA SER A 964 54.05 68.03 26.43
C SER A 964 53.42 68.94 27.49
N ALA A 965 52.78 68.38 28.51
CA ALA A 965 52.22 69.16 29.61
C ALA A 965 53.32 69.90 30.41
N VAL A 966 54.47 69.26 30.64
CA VAL A 966 55.62 69.88 31.29
C VAL A 966 56.18 71.02 30.43
N LEU A 967 56.42 70.81 29.13
CA LEU A 967 56.92 71.83 28.22
C LEU A 967 55.95 73.01 28.08
N SER A 968 54.64 72.76 28.00
CA SER A 968 53.62 73.81 27.97
C SER A 968 53.64 74.65 29.26
N ASN A 969 53.83 74.02 30.41
CA ASN A 969 53.96 74.72 31.69
C ASN A 969 55.27 75.52 31.76
N GLU A 970 56.39 74.95 31.31
CA GLU A 970 57.69 75.65 31.24
C GLU A 970 57.63 76.88 30.32
N ILE A 971 57.00 76.77 29.14
CA ILE A 971 56.79 77.90 28.23
C ILE A 971 55.93 78.97 28.91
N SER A 972 54.87 78.58 29.61
CA SER A 972 54.02 79.52 30.35
C SER A 972 54.80 80.26 31.45
N ILE A 973 55.63 79.54 32.22
CA ILE A 973 56.48 80.13 33.26
C ILE A 973 57.49 81.12 32.64
N VAL A 974 58.18 80.73 31.56
CA VAL A 974 59.15 81.60 30.88
C VAL A 974 58.46 82.84 30.30
N THR A 975 57.26 82.68 29.75
CA THR A 975 56.47 83.81 29.21
C THR A 975 56.10 84.80 30.32
N LYS A 976 55.67 84.29 31.48
CA LYS A 976 55.36 85.13 32.64
C LYS A 976 56.60 85.84 33.20
N GLN A 977 57.74 85.15 33.28
CA GLN A 977 59.02 85.78 33.65
C GLN A 977 59.43 86.88 32.66
N LEU A 978 59.12 86.69 31.37
CA LEU A 978 59.37 87.68 30.32
C LEU A 978 58.52 88.93 30.54
N GLU A 979 57.22 88.77 30.81
CA GLU A 979 56.29 89.86 31.14
C GLU A 979 56.75 90.64 32.38
N GLU A 980 57.10 89.95 33.47
CA GLU A 980 57.58 90.58 34.71
C GLU A 980 58.89 91.38 34.49
N VAL A 981 59.81 90.87 33.67
CA VAL A 981 61.08 91.55 33.37
C VAL A 981 60.88 92.70 32.37
N GLU A 982 59.95 92.59 31.43
CA GLU A 982 59.55 93.69 30.54
C GLU A 982 58.88 94.83 31.32
N GLU A 983 58.03 94.52 32.30
CA GLU A 983 57.48 95.53 33.23
C GLU A 983 58.60 96.22 34.02
N MET A 984 59.57 95.46 34.56
CA MET A 984 60.74 96.06 35.22
C MET A 984 61.53 96.98 34.28
N LYS A 985 61.71 96.61 33.01
CA LYS A 985 62.35 97.47 32.00
C LYS A 985 61.60 98.80 31.86
N VAL A 986 60.28 98.75 31.68
CA VAL A 986 59.45 99.95 31.52
C VAL A 986 59.56 100.86 32.75
N THR A 987 59.57 100.31 33.96
CA THR A 987 59.75 101.12 35.18
C THR A 987 61.14 101.78 35.26
N LEU A 988 62.20 101.07 34.90
CA LEU A 988 63.56 101.62 34.90
C LEU A 988 63.77 102.67 33.80
N GLU A 989 63.15 102.49 32.62
CA GLU A 989 63.16 103.50 31.56
C GLU A 989 62.42 104.76 32.01
N HIS A 990 61.29 104.62 32.70
CA HIS A 990 60.57 105.75 33.29
C HIS A 990 61.42 106.49 34.36
N ASP A 991 62.13 105.76 35.22
CA ASP A 991 63.07 106.34 36.19
C ASP A 991 64.22 107.08 35.51
N VAL A 992 64.76 106.54 34.41
CA VAL A 992 65.80 107.19 33.60
C VAL A 992 65.27 108.48 32.99
N ASP A 993 64.06 108.48 32.44
CA ASP A 993 63.44 109.68 31.86
C ASP A 993 63.16 110.73 32.95
N ALA A 994 62.65 110.32 34.12
CA ALA A 994 62.44 111.22 35.26
C ALA A 994 63.76 111.88 35.71
N LEU A 995 64.81 111.09 35.91
CA LEU A 995 66.14 111.61 36.27
C LEU A 995 66.73 112.50 35.18
N GLN A 996 66.51 112.18 33.90
CA GLN A 996 66.90 113.04 32.79
C GLN A 996 66.18 114.39 32.87
N THR A 997 64.87 114.43 33.13
CA THR A 997 64.15 115.71 33.26
C THR A 997 64.64 116.54 34.44
N GLU A 998 64.97 115.89 35.56
CA GLU A 998 65.57 116.54 36.73
C GLU A 998 66.97 117.10 36.40
N ALA A 999 67.81 116.33 35.70
CA ALA A 999 69.11 116.78 35.23
C ALA A 999 68.99 117.97 34.27
N HIS A 1000 68.06 117.96 33.31
CA HIS A 1000 67.82 119.11 32.42
C HIS A 1000 67.36 120.37 33.19
N SER A 1001 66.60 120.21 34.28
CA SER A 1001 66.18 121.32 35.16
C SER A 1001 67.37 121.91 35.94
N VAL A 1002 68.25 121.06 36.49
CA VAL A 1002 69.49 121.49 37.17
C VAL A 1002 70.45 122.13 36.16
N GLU A 1003 70.57 121.60 34.95
CA GLU A 1003 71.38 122.17 33.87
C GLU A 1003 70.87 123.54 33.46
N ALA A 1004 69.56 123.70 33.27
CA ALA A 1004 68.94 125.01 32.99
C ALA A 1004 69.23 126.02 34.11
N SER A 1005 69.14 125.59 35.37
CA SER A 1005 69.48 126.41 36.54
C SER A 1005 70.98 126.79 36.58
N LEU A 1006 71.88 125.89 36.15
CA LEU A 1006 73.31 126.16 36.00
C LEU A 1006 73.59 127.16 34.85
N ARG A 1007 72.88 127.04 33.71
CA ARG A 1007 72.98 127.98 32.59
C ARG A 1007 72.51 129.38 32.97
N ASP A 1008 71.42 129.49 33.73
CA ASP A 1008 70.92 130.77 34.25
C ASP A 1008 71.90 131.43 35.23
N LEU A 1009 72.53 130.64 36.12
CA LEU A 1009 73.60 131.14 37.00
C LEU A 1009 74.88 131.53 36.22
N MET A 1010 75.18 130.86 35.10
CA MET A 1010 76.27 131.26 34.21
C MET A 1010 75.98 132.59 33.52
N LEU A 1011 74.75 132.82 33.07
CA LEU A 1011 74.31 134.09 32.49
C LEU A 1011 74.35 135.23 33.51
N GLN A 1012 74.00 134.98 34.79
CA GLN A 1012 74.14 135.95 35.88
C GLN A 1012 75.60 136.27 36.23
N SER A 1013 76.54 135.35 36.02
CA SER A 1013 77.98 135.57 36.28
C SER A 1013 78.72 136.37 35.21
N GLY A 1014 78.09 136.64 34.05
CA GLY A 1014 78.67 137.39 32.92
C GLY A 1014 78.42 138.90 32.92
N GLY A 1015 77.62 139.44 33.85
CA GLY A 1015 77.22 140.85 33.89
C GLY A 1015 77.91 141.67 34.99
N SER A 1016 78.95 142.42 34.64
CA SER A 1016 79.42 143.68 35.26
C SER A 1016 79.24 143.90 36.78
N SER A 1017 80.25 143.61 37.60
CA SER A 1017 80.84 144.53 38.63
C SER A 1017 81.85 143.78 39.51
N SER A 1018 82.93 144.45 39.89
CA SER A 1018 84.09 143.88 40.58
C SER A 1018 83.80 143.56 42.07
N SER A 1019 83.25 142.38 42.35
CA SER A 1019 83.50 141.61 43.58
C SER A 1019 83.07 140.16 43.38
N LEU A 1020 83.92 139.21 43.77
CA LEU A 1020 83.61 137.77 43.76
C LEU A 1020 82.46 137.49 44.73
N ASN A 1021 81.25 137.31 44.20
CA ASN A 1021 80.09 136.97 45.01
C ASN A 1021 80.13 135.48 45.38
N MET A 1022 80.81 135.16 46.48
CA MET A 1022 81.12 133.78 46.91
C MET A 1022 79.88 132.89 47.08
N ALA A 1023 78.71 133.46 47.32
CA ALA A 1023 77.44 132.72 47.40
C ALA A 1023 77.02 132.12 46.04
N VAL A 1024 77.26 132.82 44.93
CA VAL A 1024 76.95 132.34 43.56
C VAL A 1024 77.90 131.22 43.16
N VAL A 1025 79.19 131.34 43.52
CA VAL A 1025 80.21 130.30 43.27
C VAL A 1025 79.93 129.04 44.11
N ALA A 1026 79.56 129.18 45.38
CA ALA A 1026 79.19 128.06 46.23
C ALA A 1026 77.89 127.36 45.76
N LYS A 1027 76.88 128.12 45.34
CA LYS A 1027 75.63 127.58 44.78
C LYS A 1027 75.86 126.88 43.44
N LYS A 1028 76.68 127.46 42.56
CA LYS A 1028 77.10 126.82 41.30
C LYS A 1028 77.85 125.52 41.54
N ARG A 1029 78.79 125.50 42.50
CA ARG A 1029 79.53 124.27 42.84
C ARG A 1029 78.60 123.16 43.38
N ARG A 1030 77.65 123.51 44.26
CA ARG A 1030 76.64 122.55 44.75
C ARG A 1030 75.75 122.01 43.64
N LEU A 1031 75.23 122.87 42.76
CA LEU A 1031 74.40 122.44 41.62
C LEU A 1031 75.20 121.62 40.61
N ASN A 1032 76.50 121.89 40.45
CA ASN A 1032 77.37 121.10 39.59
C ASN A 1032 77.67 119.73 40.21
N GLU A 1033 77.89 119.66 41.53
CA GLU A 1033 77.99 118.40 42.27
C GLU A 1033 76.66 117.61 42.18
N GLU A 1034 75.51 118.28 42.32
CA GLU A 1034 74.18 117.67 42.16
C GLU A 1034 73.95 117.16 40.72
N PHE A 1035 74.33 117.94 39.69
CA PHE A 1035 74.23 117.53 38.28
C PHE A 1035 75.12 116.33 37.95
N GLU A 1036 76.38 116.32 38.41
CA GLU A 1036 77.28 115.16 38.25
C GLU A 1036 76.72 113.92 38.97
N THR A 1037 76.17 114.07 40.18
CA THR A 1037 75.53 112.94 40.88
C THR A 1037 74.27 112.44 40.18
N LEU A 1038 73.50 113.31 39.51
CA LEU A 1038 72.36 112.92 38.69
C LEU A 1038 72.80 112.19 37.42
N LEU A 1039 73.87 112.65 36.75
CA LEU A 1039 74.45 111.95 35.60
C LEU A 1039 74.99 110.57 35.97
N GLU A 1040 75.68 110.43 37.11
CA GLU A 1040 76.11 109.13 37.63
C GLU A 1040 74.92 108.20 37.92
N ARG A 1041 73.82 108.73 38.48
CA ARG A 1041 72.59 107.96 38.70
C ARG A 1041 71.91 107.55 37.39
N ILE A 1042 71.86 108.43 36.39
CA ILE A 1042 71.32 108.13 35.06
C ILE A 1042 72.15 107.05 34.38
N GLU A 1043 73.48 107.13 34.40
CA GLU A 1043 74.33 106.12 33.77
C GLU A 1043 74.23 104.77 34.51
N LYS A 1044 74.13 104.80 35.85
CA LYS A 1044 73.84 103.59 36.63
C LYS A 1044 72.50 102.97 36.25
N LYS A 1045 71.43 103.76 36.16
CA LYS A 1045 70.10 103.28 35.75
C LYS A 1045 70.05 102.80 34.30
N LYS A 1046 70.75 103.47 33.37
CA LYS A 1046 70.93 102.99 31.99
C LYS A 1046 71.71 101.67 31.95
N SER A 1047 72.70 101.48 32.81
CA SER A 1047 73.39 100.19 32.92
C SER A 1047 72.47 99.09 33.46
N GLU A 1048 71.60 99.40 34.41
CA GLU A 1048 70.55 98.49 34.91
C GLU A 1048 69.56 98.12 33.79
N VAL A 1049 69.09 99.09 32.99
CA VAL A 1049 68.24 98.83 31.80
C VAL A 1049 68.95 97.89 30.81
N ARG A 1050 70.22 98.14 30.47
CA ARG A 1050 71.00 97.26 29.58
C ARG A 1050 71.10 95.83 30.14
N THR A 1051 71.26 95.67 31.46
CA THR A 1051 71.28 94.32 32.08
C THR A 1051 69.91 93.65 31.99
N VAL A 1052 68.82 94.39 32.20
CA VAL A 1052 67.45 93.87 32.06
C VAL A 1052 67.17 93.48 30.61
N GLU A 1053 67.60 94.27 29.63
CA GLU A 1053 67.50 93.93 28.20
C GLU A 1053 68.24 92.64 27.84
N GLN A 1054 69.43 92.41 28.40
CA GLN A 1054 70.16 91.15 28.24
C GLN A 1054 69.38 89.98 28.86
N THR A 1055 68.75 90.17 30.02
CA THR A 1055 67.89 89.13 30.62
C THR A 1055 66.66 88.83 29.77
N ILE A 1056 66.00 89.85 29.19
CA ILE A 1056 64.87 89.67 28.25
C ILE A 1056 65.33 88.87 27.02
N ALA A 1057 66.47 89.21 26.43
CA ALA A 1057 67.02 88.47 25.29
C ALA A 1057 67.30 87.00 25.64
N SER A 1058 67.85 86.73 26.84
CA SER A 1058 68.10 85.36 27.32
C SER A 1058 66.80 84.57 27.55
N LEU A 1059 65.75 85.20 28.10
CA LEU A 1059 64.45 84.58 28.32
C LEU A 1059 63.70 84.32 27.01
N ARG A 1060 63.82 85.22 26.02
CA ARG A 1060 63.30 84.99 24.65
C ARG A 1060 63.97 83.80 23.98
N ALA A 1061 65.30 83.70 24.04
CA ALA A 1061 66.02 82.55 23.51
C ALA A 1061 65.60 81.23 24.18
N ARG A 1062 65.44 81.25 25.51
CA ARG A 1062 64.95 80.08 26.28
C ARG A 1062 63.53 79.69 25.90
N ARG A 1063 62.64 80.66 25.67
CA ARG A 1063 61.26 80.40 25.20
C ARG A 1063 61.28 79.75 23.81
N GLU A 1064 62.06 80.28 22.88
CA GLU A 1064 62.20 79.73 21.52
C GLU A 1064 62.75 78.30 21.52
N GLU A 1065 63.74 78.00 22.38
CA GLU A 1065 64.27 76.66 22.59
C GLU A 1065 63.19 75.69 23.07
N LYS A 1066 62.39 76.10 24.07
CA LYS A 1066 61.28 75.28 24.59
C LYS A 1066 60.15 75.09 23.60
N GLU A 1067 59.81 76.10 22.80
CA GLU A 1067 58.88 75.93 21.69
C GLU A 1067 59.44 75.02 20.60
N HIS A 1068 60.76 75.03 20.36
CA HIS A 1068 61.39 74.11 19.42
C HIS A 1068 61.34 72.66 19.90
N GLU A 1069 61.60 72.41 21.20
CA GLU A 1069 61.42 71.09 21.83
C GLU A 1069 59.97 70.61 21.70
N MET A 1070 58.98 71.49 21.93
CA MET A 1070 57.57 71.19 21.76
C MET A 1070 57.23 70.81 20.30
N ARG A 1071 57.69 71.57 19.31
CA ARG A 1071 57.50 71.26 17.88
C ARG A 1071 58.18 69.95 17.46
N GLN A 1072 59.30 69.57 18.07
CA GLN A 1072 59.95 68.28 17.81
C GLN A 1072 59.13 67.12 18.40
N MET A 1073 58.56 67.30 19.59
CA MET A 1073 57.68 66.32 20.21
C MET A 1073 56.37 66.14 19.44
N GLU A 1074 55.78 67.20 18.92
CA GLU A 1074 54.60 67.15 18.04
C GLU A 1074 54.90 66.39 16.74
N ARG A 1075 56.07 66.62 16.12
CA ARG A 1075 56.49 65.86 14.92
C ARG A 1075 56.59 64.36 15.19
N LYS A 1076 57.19 63.96 16.31
CA LYS A 1076 57.26 62.54 16.72
C LYS A 1076 55.88 61.94 17.00
N LEU A 1077 54.96 62.71 17.60
CA LEU A 1077 53.57 62.27 17.82
C LEU A 1077 52.86 61.98 16.48
N VAL A 1078 52.99 62.88 15.51
CA VAL A 1078 52.43 62.69 14.16
C VAL A 1078 53.04 61.46 13.50
N GLU A 1079 54.36 61.25 13.63
CA GLU A 1079 55.02 60.07 13.10
C GLU A 1079 54.47 58.76 13.68
N ILE A 1080 54.26 58.70 15.00
CA ILE A 1080 53.64 57.54 15.67
C ILE A 1080 52.22 57.29 15.13
N LEU A 1081 51.40 58.33 14.98
CA LEU A 1081 50.04 58.21 14.47
C LEU A 1081 50.00 57.77 12.99
N VAL A 1082 50.88 58.29 12.14
CA VAL A 1082 50.99 57.87 10.73
C VAL A 1082 51.45 56.41 10.63
N GLN A 1083 52.39 55.98 11.48
CA GLN A 1083 52.80 54.57 11.52
C GLN A 1083 51.66 53.66 11.98
N GLN A 1084 50.89 54.08 12.99
CA GLN A 1084 49.69 53.35 13.44
C GLN A 1084 48.66 53.21 12.31
N GLN A 1085 48.36 54.31 11.58
CA GLN A 1085 47.47 54.30 10.43
C GLN A 1085 47.97 53.37 9.32
N LYS A 1086 49.28 53.38 9.03
CA LYS A 1086 49.87 52.49 8.03
C LYS A 1086 49.73 51.01 8.40
N GLN A 1087 49.94 50.65 9.67
CA GLN A 1087 49.74 49.28 10.14
C GLN A 1087 48.26 48.87 10.08
N MET A 1088 47.35 49.78 10.45
CA MET A 1088 45.92 49.56 10.34
C MET A 1088 45.48 49.31 8.89
N LEU A 1089 45.98 50.09 7.93
CA LEU A 1089 45.70 49.90 6.51
C LEU A 1089 46.21 48.55 6.00
N LEU A 1090 47.40 48.11 6.44
CA LEU A 1090 47.92 46.78 6.10
C LEU A 1090 47.02 45.66 6.64
N LEU A 1091 46.58 45.74 7.90
CA LEU A 1091 45.68 44.75 8.49
C LEU A 1091 44.31 44.74 7.79
N VAL A 1092 43.75 45.90 7.46
CA VAL A 1092 42.49 46.01 6.72
C VAL A 1092 42.63 45.46 5.29
N SER A 1093 43.76 45.69 4.62
CA SER A 1093 44.02 45.09 3.30
C SER A 1093 44.13 43.56 3.37
N ALA A 1094 44.75 43.02 4.43
CA ALA A 1094 44.83 41.57 4.63
C ALA A 1094 43.46 40.94 4.93
N VAL A 1095 42.58 41.62 5.67
CA VAL A 1095 41.17 41.19 5.87
C VAL A 1095 40.43 41.19 4.55
N ARG A 1096 40.64 42.19 3.70
CA ARG A 1096 40.01 42.28 2.38
C ARG A 1096 40.44 41.13 1.47
N GLU A 1097 41.71 40.75 1.47
CA GLU A 1097 42.23 39.63 0.68
C GLU A 1097 41.69 38.27 1.14
N VAL A 1098 41.49 38.09 2.46
CA VAL A 1098 40.91 36.86 3.03
C VAL A 1098 39.39 36.78 2.81
N ALA A 1099 38.69 37.90 2.92
CA ALA A 1099 37.23 37.96 2.75
C ALA A 1099 36.80 37.95 1.27
N PHE A 1100 37.62 38.54 0.40
CA PHE A 1100 37.42 38.58 -1.04
C PHE A 1100 38.71 38.15 -1.73
N PRO A 1101 38.98 36.83 -1.80
CA PRO A 1101 40.06 36.34 -2.65
C PRO A 1101 39.75 36.81 -4.07
N THR A 1102 40.54 37.77 -4.56
CA THR A 1102 40.44 38.22 -5.94
C THR A 1102 40.67 37.00 -6.80
N SER A 1103 39.64 36.63 -7.58
CA SER A 1103 39.73 35.54 -8.53
C SER A 1103 40.86 35.86 -9.52
N ALA A 1104 41.99 35.20 -9.34
CA ALA A 1104 42.99 34.99 -10.39
C ALA A 1104 42.64 33.71 -11.16
#